data_AF-A0A9E2Q4T9-F1
#
_entry.id   AF-A0A9E2Q4T9-F1
#
_cell.length_a   1.000
_cell.length_b   1.000
_cell.length_c   1.000
_cell.angle_alpha   90.00
_cell.angle_beta   90.00
_cell.angle_gamma   90.00
#
_symmetry.space_group_name_H-M   'P 1'
#
loop_
_entity.id
_entity.type
_entity.pdbx_description
1 polymer ?
#
loop_
_entity_poly.entity_id
_entity_poly.type
_entity_poly.pdbx_seq_one_letter_code
_entity_poly.pdbx_strand_id
1 'polypeptide(L)'
;MPTVLAPSRVHPGAVRALARRAQRVDGVAPLDEQTLLHLRSGSTAQHRTVHLGRRLIGYAQLRTEGEGTVAELVVDPVHRRRGLATALLRSVREAVDGPLDVWAHGDLPAARELARRSGASPVRRMLVMSAALVPAPAPEPPSDVLLRTFEVGRDEPAWLAVNARAFAQHPEQGRTTLTDLRTLLREPWFDPTGFLLVTSGEELLGSVWTKVHPAGEHGPEPVGEIYVLGVDPGAQGMGLGRLLTDAALAHLAGRGLQRAVLYVEGDNPAALRTYEGAGFTTTGVHVQYRLPAGRVTHRSSAGATMDAMTDAPDLDTELAAYIAERVAPATAVLPVPDAALPPDRFADRELSWLAFNQRVLELAEDPDVPLLERVRFLAIFASNLDEFFMVRVAGLKRRIATGIAVTAASGLSPRHVLEAISEKGHELMTRHAAVFTEQVAPALATEGITLVRWADLGESEQDRLTKYFRRQIFPVLTPLAVDPAHPFPYISGLSLNLAVSVVNPASGKEHFARVKVPPLLPRYLAVDASGKPSVPDQQTAARERGPISFVPIEDVIAQHLYYLFPGMEVQEFHTFRVTRNEDVEVEEDDAENLLKAMEKELLRRRFGPPVRLELAAGTSARVRTLLTRELRMFDDDVYELPAPLDATGLNLIADLDRAELHFPAFIPTTHRHLAEVESANPTDIFAAIRARDILLHHPYDSFS
;
A
#
# COMPACT_ATOMS: atom_id res chain seq x y z
N MET A 1 25.53 -24.98 -6.72
CA MET A 1 24.32 -24.21 -6.36
C MET A 1 23.63 -23.67 -7.62
N PRO A 2 22.30 -23.76 -7.75
CA PRO A 2 21.57 -23.09 -8.84
C PRO A 2 21.63 -21.57 -8.64
N THR A 3 22.29 -20.86 -9.55
CA THR A 3 22.37 -19.40 -9.52
C THR A 3 21.07 -18.80 -10.07
N VAL A 4 20.48 -17.83 -9.36
CA VAL A 4 19.40 -16.99 -9.91
C VAL A 4 20.08 -16.02 -10.89
N LEU A 5 19.78 -16.15 -12.17
CA LEU A 5 20.36 -15.29 -13.21
C LEU A 5 19.33 -14.23 -13.61
N ALA A 6 19.77 -12.97 -13.69
CA ALA A 6 19.12 -11.94 -14.48
C ALA A 6 19.49 -12.18 -15.96
N PRO A 7 18.56 -12.58 -16.85
CA PRO A 7 18.94 -12.91 -18.23
C PRO A 7 18.70 -11.73 -19.15
N SER A 8 19.65 -11.51 -20.05
CA SER A 8 19.52 -10.64 -21.22
C SER A 8 18.66 -11.24 -22.36
N ARG A 9 17.90 -12.34 -22.12
CA ARG A 9 16.81 -12.88 -22.97
C ARG A 9 16.11 -14.10 -22.32
N VAL A 10 14.83 -13.98 -21.95
CA VAL A 10 13.99 -15.10 -21.50
C VAL A 10 13.29 -15.75 -22.69
N HIS A 11 13.34 -17.07 -22.84
CA HIS A 11 12.66 -17.77 -23.93
C HIS A 11 11.20 -18.10 -23.54
N PRO A 12 10.17 -17.51 -24.21
CA PRO A 12 8.77 -17.68 -23.82
C PRO A 12 8.30 -19.15 -23.78
N GLY A 13 8.82 -19.97 -24.71
CA GLY A 13 8.53 -21.40 -24.76
C GLY A 13 9.00 -22.17 -23.52
N ALA A 14 10.12 -21.77 -22.90
CA ALA A 14 10.66 -22.43 -21.72
C ALA A 14 9.82 -22.11 -20.46
N VAL A 15 9.39 -20.86 -20.32
CA VAL A 15 8.49 -20.42 -19.24
C VAL A 15 7.13 -21.12 -19.35
N ARG A 16 6.55 -21.17 -20.55
CA ARG A 16 5.28 -21.90 -20.80
C ARG A 16 5.41 -23.40 -20.52
N ALA A 17 6.57 -24.00 -20.79
CA ALA A 17 6.81 -25.39 -20.45
C ALA A 17 6.94 -25.61 -18.93
N LEU A 18 7.56 -24.67 -18.20
CA LEU A 18 7.63 -24.70 -16.74
C LEU A 18 6.25 -24.52 -16.10
N ALA A 19 5.49 -23.52 -16.51
CA ALA A 19 4.13 -23.26 -16.02
C ALA A 19 3.22 -24.48 -16.21
N ARG A 20 3.24 -25.10 -17.41
CA ARG A 20 2.49 -26.33 -17.69
C ARG A 20 2.91 -27.51 -16.80
N ARG A 21 4.18 -27.63 -16.42
CA ARG A 21 4.63 -28.69 -15.49
C ARG A 21 4.11 -28.47 -14.09
N ALA A 22 4.15 -27.23 -13.59
CA ALA A 22 3.62 -26.86 -12.29
C ALA A 22 2.11 -27.08 -12.22
N GLN A 23 1.37 -26.56 -13.21
CA GLN A 23 -0.07 -26.70 -13.30
C GLN A 23 -0.55 -28.15 -13.30
N ARG A 24 0.13 -29.06 -14.01
CA ARG A 24 -0.22 -30.49 -14.00
C ARG A 24 -0.16 -31.13 -12.61
N VAL A 25 0.68 -30.61 -11.72
CA VAL A 25 0.83 -31.11 -10.35
C VAL A 25 -0.10 -30.36 -9.40
N ASP A 26 -0.24 -29.05 -9.58
CA ASP A 26 -0.93 -28.17 -8.63
C ASP A 26 -2.43 -27.99 -8.94
N GLY A 27 -2.86 -28.35 -10.15
CA GLY A 27 -4.23 -28.14 -10.61
C GLY A 27 -4.59 -26.69 -10.95
N VAL A 28 -3.65 -25.75 -10.78
CA VAL A 28 -3.84 -24.31 -11.02
C VAL A 28 -2.70 -23.74 -11.86
N ALA A 29 -3.01 -22.84 -12.79
CA ALA A 29 -2.00 -22.12 -13.56
C ALA A 29 -1.18 -21.22 -12.60
N PRO A 30 0.16 -21.30 -12.62
CA PRO A 30 0.98 -20.55 -11.66
C PRO A 30 1.32 -19.12 -12.13
N LEU A 31 0.94 -18.72 -13.34
CA LEU A 31 1.19 -17.41 -13.93
C LEU A 31 -0.08 -16.94 -14.66
N ASP A 32 -0.41 -15.66 -14.54
CA ASP A 32 -1.57 -15.04 -15.20
C ASP A 32 -1.36 -14.82 -16.72
N GLU A 33 -2.45 -14.50 -17.43
CA GLU A 33 -2.39 -14.26 -18.87
C GLU A 33 -1.53 -13.05 -19.22
N GLN A 34 -1.61 -11.97 -18.44
CA GLN A 34 -0.85 -10.75 -18.66
C GLN A 34 0.66 -11.02 -18.61
N THR A 35 1.11 -11.84 -17.66
CA THR A 35 2.48 -12.33 -17.54
C THR A 35 2.91 -13.11 -18.78
N LEU A 36 2.02 -13.93 -19.32
CA LEU A 36 2.26 -14.71 -20.54
C LEU A 36 2.24 -13.87 -21.83
N LEU A 37 1.48 -12.78 -21.87
CA LEU A 37 1.44 -11.81 -22.97
C LEU A 37 2.71 -10.94 -22.99
N HIS A 38 3.15 -10.47 -21.83
CA HIS A 38 4.40 -9.71 -21.66
C HIS A 38 5.65 -10.47 -22.14
N LEU A 39 5.64 -11.80 -22.02
CA LEU A 39 6.70 -12.64 -22.58
C LEU A 39 6.77 -12.57 -24.12
N ARG A 40 5.68 -12.22 -24.82
CA ARG A 40 5.61 -12.14 -26.28
C ARG A 40 5.90 -10.75 -26.83
N SER A 41 5.58 -9.68 -26.08
CA SER A 41 5.49 -8.31 -26.59
C SER A 41 6.72 -7.42 -26.38
N GLY A 42 7.84 -7.94 -25.86
CA GLY A 42 9.03 -7.10 -25.61
C GLY A 42 8.79 -6.03 -24.54
N SER A 43 7.95 -6.33 -23.56
CA SER A 43 7.54 -5.41 -22.49
C SER A 43 8.69 -5.03 -21.57
N THR A 44 8.49 -3.97 -20.77
CA THR A 44 9.41 -3.50 -19.72
C THR A 44 9.43 -4.41 -18.48
N ALA A 45 8.74 -5.55 -18.51
CA ALA A 45 8.71 -6.48 -17.39
C ALA A 45 10.10 -7.05 -17.10
N GLN A 46 10.47 -7.09 -15.82
CA GLN A 46 11.73 -7.69 -15.41
C GLN A 46 11.53 -9.19 -15.17
N HIS A 47 12.52 -9.99 -15.50
CA HIS A 47 12.47 -11.44 -15.33
C HIS A 47 13.59 -11.94 -14.43
N ARG A 48 13.31 -12.98 -13.63
CA ARG A 48 14.29 -13.74 -12.85
C ARG A 48 14.14 -15.21 -13.20
N THR A 49 15.26 -15.91 -13.38
CA THR A 49 15.24 -17.32 -13.79
C THR A 49 16.19 -18.16 -12.95
N VAL A 50 15.81 -19.42 -12.74
CA VAL A 50 16.66 -20.45 -12.15
C VAL A 50 16.77 -21.60 -13.12
N HIS A 51 18.00 -21.97 -13.46
CA HIS A 51 18.31 -23.04 -14.40
C HIS A 51 19.05 -24.19 -13.71
N LEU A 52 18.77 -25.41 -14.16
CA LEU A 52 19.59 -26.59 -13.91
C LEU A 52 20.05 -27.12 -15.27
N GLY A 53 21.32 -26.88 -15.60
CA GLY A 53 21.83 -27.06 -16.96
C GLY A 53 21.05 -26.18 -17.96
N ARG A 54 20.54 -26.77 -19.05
CA ARG A 54 19.73 -26.06 -20.04
C ARG A 54 18.24 -25.92 -19.66
N ARG A 55 17.80 -26.55 -18.56
CA ARG A 55 16.38 -26.61 -18.18
C ARG A 55 16.05 -25.47 -17.22
N LEU A 56 15.00 -24.70 -17.55
CA LEU A 56 14.41 -23.72 -16.66
C LEU A 56 13.60 -24.45 -15.56
N ILE A 57 13.98 -24.25 -14.30
CA ILE A 57 13.37 -24.88 -13.12
C ILE A 57 12.74 -23.88 -12.14
N GLY A 58 12.96 -22.59 -12.33
CA GLY A 58 12.29 -21.53 -11.58
C GLY A 58 12.19 -20.25 -12.41
N TYR A 59 11.11 -19.50 -12.23
CA TYR A 59 10.85 -18.26 -12.95
C TYR A 59 10.11 -17.28 -12.06
N ALA A 60 10.43 -15.99 -12.15
CA ALA A 60 9.61 -14.92 -11.64
C ALA A 60 9.55 -13.76 -12.64
N GLN A 61 8.41 -13.07 -12.71
CA GLN A 61 8.23 -11.83 -13.46
C GLN A 61 7.88 -10.71 -12.49
N LEU A 62 8.45 -9.53 -12.70
CA LEU A 62 8.08 -8.29 -12.02
C LEU A 62 7.56 -7.29 -13.03
N ARG A 63 6.52 -6.56 -12.64
CA ARG A 63 5.92 -5.49 -13.43
C ARG A 63 5.53 -4.34 -12.52
N THR A 64 5.77 -3.12 -12.99
CA THR A 64 5.26 -1.92 -12.32
C THR A 64 3.76 -1.82 -12.59
N GLU A 65 2.96 -1.71 -11.54
CA GLU A 65 1.51 -1.53 -11.61
C GLU A 65 1.08 -0.42 -10.67
N GLY A 66 0.58 0.69 -11.23
CA GLY A 66 0.27 1.89 -10.46
C GLY A 66 1.51 2.40 -9.72
N GLU A 67 1.43 2.49 -8.39
CA GLU A 67 2.48 2.95 -7.49
C GLU A 67 3.36 1.82 -6.93
N GLY A 68 3.01 0.56 -7.20
CA GLY A 68 3.68 -0.62 -6.67
C GLY A 68 4.36 -1.46 -7.73
N THR A 69 5.08 -2.48 -7.29
CA THR A 69 5.52 -3.56 -8.16
C THR A 69 4.72 -4.80 -7.85
N VAL A 70 4.21 -5.46 -8.87
CA VAL A 70 3.56 -6.76 -8.77
C VAL A 70 4.48 -7.83 -9.33
N ALA A 71 4.54 -8.96 -8.66
CA ALA A 71 5.31 -10.10 -9.13
C ALA A 71 4.54 -11.42 -9.07
N GLU A 72 4.95 -12.35 -9.92
CA GLU A 72 4.49 -13.73 -9.90
C GLU A 72 5.70 -14.65 -10.01
N LEU A 73 5.66 -15.80 -9.36
CA LEU A 73 6.76 -16.76 -9.40
C LEU A 73 6.28 -18.20 -9.44
N VAL A 74 7.07 -19.05 -10.09
CA VAL A 74 6.82 -20.47 -10.23
C VAL A 74 8.12 -21.26 -10.08
N VAL A 75 8.05 -22.37 -9.34
CA VAL A 75 9.14 -23.36 -9.22
C VAL A 75 8.65 -24.72 -9.69
N ASP A 76 9.49 -25.40 -10.48
CA ASP A 76 9.25 -26.73 -10.99
C ASP A 76 8.94 -27.69 -9.81
N PRO A 77 7.80 -28.42 -9.81
CA PRO A 77 7.38 -29.23 -8.68
C PRO A 77 8.43 -30.18 -8.12
N VAL A 78 9.23 -30.79 -9.01
CA VAL A 78 10.27 -31.78 -8.64
C VAL A 78 11.46 -31.13 -7.91
N HIS A 79 11.61 -29.81 -8.03
CA HIS A 79 12.72 -29.04 -7.48
C HIS A 79 12.31 -28.15 -6.29
N ARG A 80 11.07 -28.29 -5.80
CA ARG A 80 10.58 -27.59 -4.61
C ARG A 80 11.30 -28.07 -3.35
N ARG A 81 11.14 -27.31 -2.26
CA ARG A 81 11.79 -27.54 -0.95
C ARG A 81 13.33 -27.49 -0.96
N ARG A 82 13.91 -26.89 -2.00
CA ARG A 82 15.36 -26.63 -2.14
C ARG A 82 15.73 -25.15 -2.03
N GLY A 83 14.87 -24.33 -1.41
CA GLY A 83 15.08 -22.88 -1.28
C GLY A 83 14.91 -22.04 -2.55
N LEU A 84 14.57 -22.64 -3.70
CA LEU A 84 14.48 -21.93 -4.99
C LEU A 84 13.44 -20.81 -5.00
N ALA A 85 12.27 -21.04 -4.40
CA ALA A 85 11.20 -20.03 -4.34
C ALA A 85 11.61 -18.84 -3.47
N THR A 86 12.27 -19.11 -2.33
CA THR A 86 12.86 -18.09 -1.45
C THR A 86 13.94 -17.28 -2.17
N ALA A 87 14.80 -17.95 -2.95
CA ALA A 87 15.83 -17.27 -3.73
C ALA A 87 15.24 -16.37 -4.83
N LEU A 88 14.20 -16.84 -5.54
CA LEU A 88 13.47 -16.03 -6.51
C LEU A 88 12.79 -14.84 -5.85
N LEU A 89 12.07 -15.05 -4.75
CA LEU A 89 11.35 -14.01 -4.02
C LEU A 89 12.30 -12.94 -3.47
N ARG A 90 13.47 -13.35 -2.95
CA ARG A 90 14.53 -12.43 -2.54
C ARG A 90 15.04 -11.60 -3.71
N SER A 91 15.35 -12.24 -4.84
CA SER A 91 15.83 -11.55 -6.04
C SER A 91 14.80 -10.60 -6.66
N VAL A 92 13.52 -10.90 -6.48
CA VAL A 92 12.40 -10.01 -6.83
C VAL A 92 12.37 -8.81 -5.87
N ARG A 93 12.45 -9.06 -4.55
CA ARG A 93 12.44 -8.01 -3.52
C ARG A 93 13.61 -7.04 -3.64
N GLU A 94 14.82 -7.54 -3.92
CA GLU A 94 16.04 -6.74 -4.14
C GLU A 94 15.96 -5.84 -5.38
N ALA A 95 15.01 -6.09 -6.29
CA ALA A 95 14.85 -5.33 -7.53
C ALA A 95 13.90 -4.14 -7.42
N VAL A 96 13.33 -3.92 -6.23
CA VAL A 96 12.22 -2.99 -6.01
C VAL A 96 12.47 -2.23 -4.70
N ASP A 97 12.40 -0.90 -4.74
CA ASP A 97 12.58 -0.05 -3.55
C ASP A 97 11.25 0.31 -2.85
N GLY A 98 10.10 0.03 -3.47
CA GLY A 98 8.76 0.36 -2.98
C GLY A 98 7.89 -0.85 -2.56
N PRO A 99 6.56 -0.69 -2.47
CA PRO A 99 5.64 -1.79 -2.21
C PRO A 99 5.79 -2.91 -3.24
N LEU A 100 5.84 -4.16 -2.76
CA LEU A 100 5.92 -5.35 -3.62
C LEU A 100 4.82 -6.32 -3.23
N ASP A 101 3.91 -6.53 -4.17
CA ASP A 101 2.79 -7.43 -4.03
C ASP A 101 3.01 -8.67 -4.92
N VAL A 102 2.80 -9.87 -4.39
CA VAL A 102 3.08 -11.13 -5.09
C VAL A 102 1.84 -11.98 -5.20
N TRP A 103 1.44 -12.31 -6.43
CA TRP A 103 0.30 -13.19 -6.66
C TRP A 103 0.65 -14.65 -6.35
N ALA A 104 -0.20 -15.27 -5.53
CA ALA A 104 -0.23 -16.70 -5.24
C ALA A 104 -1.50 -17.32 -5.84
N HIS A 105 -1.41 -17.73 -7.10
CA HIS A 105 -2.49 -18.41 -7.80
C HIS A 105 -2.85 -19.75 -7.14
N GLY A 106 -4.09 -19.85 -6.68
CA GLY A 106 -4.65 -21.02 -6.00
C GLY A 106 -4.42 -21.03 -4.48
N ASP A 107 -3.65 -20.07 -3.95
CA ASP A 107 -3.32 -19.96 -2.52
C ASP A 107 -2.86 -21.29 -1.90
N LEU A 108 -2.01 -22.00 -2.65
CA LEU A 108 -1.58 -23.35 -2.31
C LEU A 108 -0.83 -23.34 -0.96
N PRO A 109 -0.84 -24.45 -0.19
CA PRO A 109 -0.14 -24.52 1.11
C PRO A 109 1.35 -24.11 1.04
N ALA A 110 2.03 -24.43 -0.07
CA ALA A 110 3.42 -24.03 -0.29
C ALA A 110 3.60 -22.52 -0.50
N ALA A 111 2.62 -21.84 -1.12
CA ALA A 111 2.62 -20.40 -1.29
C ALA A 111 2.34 -19.68 0.04
N ARG A 112 1.38 -20.17 0.84
CA ARG A 112 1.10 -19.68 2.20
C ARG A 112 2.33 -19.79 3.10
N GLU A 113 3.02 -20.92 3.06
CA GLU A 113 4.23 -21.12 3.85
C GLU A 113 5.39 -20.22 3.39
N LEU A 114 5.53 -20.00 2.07
CA LEU A 114 6.52 -19.05 1.54
C LEU A 114 6.20 -17.61 1.97
N ALA A 115 4.93 -17.20 1.90
CA ALA A 115 4.48 -15.88 2.34
C ALA A 115 4.76 -15.69 3.84
N ARG A 116 4.35 -16.66 4.67
CA ARG A 116 4.60 -16.65 6.12
C ARG A 116 6.08 -16.51 6.46
N ARG A 117 6.96 -17.30 5.81
CA ARG A 117 8.42 -17.22 6.02
C ARG A 117 9.04 -15.91 5.58
N SER A 118 8.39 -15.20 4.67
CA SER A 118 8.89 -13.94 4.10
C SER A 118 8.25 -12.71 4.78
N GLY A 119 7.46 -12.92 5.84
CA GLY A 119 6.72 -11.85 6.52
C GLY A 119 5.62 -11.21 5.68
N ALA A 120 5.20 -11.85 4.60
CA ALA A 120 4.23 -11.27 3.66
C ALA A 120 2.79 -11.44 4.16
N SER A 121 1.98 -10.40 4.04
CA SER A 121 0.57 -10.37 4.48
C SER A 121 -0.39 -10.39 3.28
N PRO A 122 -1.54 -11.07 3.36
CA PRO A 122 -2.51 -11.09 2.26
C PRO A 122 -3.22 -9.72 2.14
N VAL A 123 -3.17 -9.10 0.96
CA VAL A 123 -3.75 -7.76 0.71
C VAL A 123 -4.93 -7.76 -0.26
N ARG A 124 -4.96 -8.71 -1.20
CA ARG A 124 -6.09 -8.90 -2.14
C ARG A 124 -6.46 -10.37 -2.25
N ARG A 125 -7.75 -10.64 -2.48
CA ARG A 125 -8.30 -11.98 -2.66
C ARG A 125 -9.21 -12.00 -3.86
N MET A 126 -8.80 -12.69 -4.90
CA MET A 126 -9.59 -12.88 -6.10
C MET A 126 -10.22 -14.27 -6.06
N LEU A 127 -11.54 -14.33 -5.99
CA LEU A 127 -12.28 -15.58 -5.99
C LEU A 127 -12.44 -16.06 -7.42
N VAL A 128 -12.17 -17.35 -7.63
CA VAL A 128 -12.47 -18.06 -8.87
C VAL A 128 -13.81 -18.74 -8.67
N MET A 129 -14.81 -18.29 -9.40
CA MET A 129 -16.14 -18.90 -9.35
C MET A 129 -16.43 -19.68 -10.62
N SER A 130 -17.21 -20.76 -10.51
CA SER A 130 -17.65 -21.53 -11.67
C SER A 130 -19.14 -21.86 -11.59
N ALA A 131 -19.78 -21.91 -12.75
CA ALA A 131 -21.17 -22.33 -12.91
C ALA A 131 -21.27 -23.37 -14.04
N ALA A 132 -22.13 -24.37 -13.87
CA ALA A 132 -22.53 -25.22 -14.97
C ALA A 132 -23.38 -24.42 -15.95
N LEU A 133 -23.12 -24.57 -17.25
CA LEU A 133 -23.89 -23.91 -18.30
C LEU A 133 -25.06 -24.81 -18.69
N VAL A 134 -26.27 -24.25 -18.62
CA VAL A 134 -27.48 -24.88 -19.11
C VAL A 134 -27.97 -24.08 -20.31
N PRO A 135 -28.25 -24.72 -21.46
CA PRO A 135 -28.83 -24.03 -22.61
C PRO A 135 -30.12 -23.30 -22.22
N ALA A 136 -30.13 -21.98 -22.41
CA ALA A 136 -31.25 -21.10 -22.12
C ALA A 136 -31.36 -20.04 -23.22
N PRO A 137 -32.58 -19.53 -23.52
CA PRO A 137 -32.73 -18.39 -24.42
C PRO A 137 -32.02 -17.16 -23.86
N ALA A 138 -31.55 -16.28 -24.75
CA ALA A 138 -31.01 -14.99 -24.34
C ALA A 138 -32.08 -14.19 -23.57
N PRO A 139 -31.70 -13.49 -22.48
CA PRO A 139 -32.67 -12.73 -21.70
C PRO A 139 -33.21 -11.56 -22.52
N GLU A 140 -34.51 -11.29 -22.39
CA GLU A 140 -35.12 -10.10 -22.99
C GLU A 140 -34.73 -8.86 -22.17
N PRO A 141 -34.12 -7.83 -22.78
CA PRO A 141 -33.83 -6.59 -22.08
C PRO A 141 -35.13 -5.83 -21.74
N PRO A 142 -35.14 -5.04 -20.66
CA PRO A 142 -36.22 -4.08 -20.39
C PRO A 142 -36.49 -3.17 -21.60
N SER A 143 -37.73 -2.71 -21.78
CA SER A 143 -38.16 -1.97 -22.98
C SER A 143 -37.42 -0.65 -23.24
N ASP A 144 -36.78 -0.09 -22.21
CA ASP A 144 -36.03 1.16 -22.20
C ASP A 144 -34.53 0.99 -22.52
N VAL A 145 -34.05 -0.25 -22.67
CA VAL A 145 -32.66 -0.56 -22.99
C VAL A 145 -32.54 -1.59 -24.12
N LEU A 146 -31.43 -1.52 -24.85
CA LEU A 146 -31.10 -2.43 -25.94
C LEU A 146 -29.88 -3.26 -25.54
N LEU A 147 -29.96 -4.58 -25.70
CA LEU A 147 -28.82 -5.49 -25.61
C LEU A 147 -28.31 -5.78 -27.03
N ARG A 148 -27.04 -5.47 -27.31
CA ARG A 148 -26.41 -5.68 -28.64
C ARG A 148 -24.95 -6.11 -28.52
N THR A 149 -24.37 -6.59 -29.60
CA THR A 149 -22.93 -6.93 -29.66
C THR A 149 -22.07 -5.68 -29.86
N PHE A 150 -20.82 -5.77 -29.44
CA PHE A 150 -19.78 -4.77 -29.64
C PHE A 150 -19.36 -4.71 -31.10
N GLU A 151 -19.25 -3.49 -31.64
CA GLU A 151 -18.77 -3.23 -33.00
C GLU A 151 -17.36 -2.63 -32.96
N VAL A 152 -16.39 -3.42 -33.46
CA VAL A 152 -14.99 -3.01 -33.57
C VAL A 152 -14.87 -1.80 -34.51
N GLY A 153 -14.16 -0.77 -34.05
CA GLY A 153 -13.97 0.50 -34.72
C GLY A 153 -15.02 1.57 -34.40
N ARG A 154 -16.13 1.20 -33.72
CA ARG A 154 -17.19 2.15 -33.32
C ARG A 154 -17.26 2.32 -31.80
N ASP A 155 -17.33 1.21 -31.06
CA ASP A 155 -17.76 1.23 -29.67
C ASP A 155 -16.61 1.43 -28.66
N GLU A 156 -15.33 1.40 -29.10
CA GLU A 156 -14.17 1.54 -28.20
C GLU A 156 -14.22 2.80 -27.33
N PRO A 157 -14.50 4.02 -27.85
CA PRO A 157 -14.46 5.22 -27.03
C PRO A 157 -15.53 5.22 -25.93
N ALA A 158 -16.75 4.80 -26.28
CA ALA A 158 -17.86 4.74 -25.33
C ALA A 158 -17.61 3.65 -24.27
N TRP A 159 -17.12 2.48 -24.70
CA TRP A 159 -16.78 1.40 -23.79
C TRP A 159 -15.66 1.78 -22.82
N LEU A 160 -14.58 2.41 -23.30
CA LEU A 160 -13.49 2.89 -22.44
C LEU A 160 -13.97 3.87 -21.37
N ALA A 161 -14.89 4.78 -21.73
CA ALA A 161 -15.45 5.75 -20.79
C ALA A 161 -16.28 5.07 -19.69
N VAL A 162 -17.17 4.14 -20.06
CA VAL A 162 -17.97 3.37 -19.08
C VAL A 162 -17.09 2.45 -18.24
N ASN A 163 -16.13 1.77 -18.86
CA ASN A 163 -15.20 0.87 -18.19
C ASN A 163 -14.34 1.63 -17.16
N ALA A 164 -13.85 2.83 -17.49
CA ALA A 164 -13.12 3.67 -16.54
C ALA A 164 -13.98 4.08 -15.34
N ARG A 165 -15.27 4.37 -15.53
CA ARG A 165 -16.19 4.73 -14.43
C ARG A 165 -16.60 3.51 -13.59
N ALA A 166 -16.98 2.41 -14.23
CA ALA A 166 -17.42 1.18 -13.59
C ALA A 166 -16.30 0.54 -12.75
N PHE A 167 -15.05 0.72 -13.16
CA PHE A 167 -13.86 0.18 -12.51
C PHE A 167 -12.93 1.27 -11.95
N ALA A 168 -13.47 2.44 -11.54
CA ALA A 168 -12.67 3.58 -11.08
C ALA A 168 -11.73 3.26 -9.91
N GLN A 169 -12.08 2.26 -9.10
CA GLN A 169 -11.28 1.78 -7.96
C GLN A 169 -10.36 0.60 -8.31
N HIS A 170 -10.45 0.05 -9.52
CA HIS A 170 -9.64 -1.08 -9.98
C HIS A 170 -8.38 -0.57 -10.72
N PRO A 171 -7.17 -0.90 -10.25
CA PRO A 171 -5.94 -0.33 -10.78
C PRO A 171 -5.68 -0.71 -12.25
N GLU A 172 -6.03 -1.94 -12.65
CA GLU A 172 -5.82 -2.45 -14.01
C GLU A 172 -6.98 -2.07 -14.94
N GLN A 173 -8.17 -2.63 -14.69
CA GLN A 173 -9.33 -2.48 -15.54
C GLN A 173 -9.73 -1.02 -15.78
N GLY A 174 -9.77 -0.17 -14.74
CA GLY A 174 -10.20 1.24 -14.84
C GLY A 174 -9.22 2.15 -15.59
N ARG A 175 -7.99 1.69 -15.84
CA ARG A 175 -6.93 2.46 -16.52
C ARG A 175 -6.64 1.98 -17.94
N THR A 176 -7.41 1.01 -18.44
CA THR A 176 -7.28 0.48 -19.81
C THR A 176 -7.22 1.60 -20.84
N THR A 177 -6.16 1.66 -21.63
CA THR A 177 -6.03 2.62 -22.72
C THR A 177 -6.63 2.07 -24.03
N LEU A 178 -6.84 2.94 -25.01
CA LEU A 178 -7.25 2.51 -26.35
C LEU A 178 -6.22 1.57 -27.01
N THR A 179 -4.93 1.74 -26.70
CA THR A 179 -3.87 0.86 -27.21
C THR A 179 -3.96 -0.54 -26.58
N ASP A 180 -4.24 -0.62 -25.29
CA ASP A 180 -4.41 -1.89 -24.57
C ASP A 180 -5.62 -2.63 -25.09
N LEU A 181 -6.76 -1.93 -25.21
CA LEU A 181 -7.98 -2.50 -25.78
C LEU A 181 -7.73 -3.02 -27.20
N ARG A 182 -7.11 -2.22 -28.08
CA ARG A 182 -6.78 -2.65 -29.45
C ARG A 182 -5.83 -3.85 -29.51
N THR A 183 -5.01 -4.05 -28.47
CA THR A 183 -4.17 -5.24 -28.36
C THR A 183 -5.01 -6.46 -28.03
N LEU A 184 -5.92 -6.35 -27.06
CA LEU A 184 -6.87 -7.41 -26.70
C LEU A 184 -7.80 -7.78 -27.87
N LEU A 185 -8.29 -6.78 -28.62
CA LEU A 185 -9.15 -7.00 -29.79
C LEU A 185 -8.45 -7.75 -30.94
N ARG A 186 -7.12 -7.90 -30.91
CA ARG A 186 -6.34 -8.67 -31.91
C ARG A 186 -6.00 -10.08 -31.45
N GLU A 187 -6.31 -10.44 -30.21
CA GLU A 187 -5.99 -11.77 -29.72
C GLU A 187 -6.84 -12.84 -30.43
N PRO A 188 -6.29 -14.05 -30.71
CA PRO A 188 -7.00 -15.08 -31.47
C PRO A 188 -8.29 -15.58 -30.81
N TRP A 189 -8.44 -15.36 -29.50
CA TRP A 189 -9.62 -15.75 -28.74
C TRP A 189 -10.72 -14.68 -28.75
N PHE A 190 -10.44 -13.47 -29.23
CA PHE A 190 -11.42 -12.39 -29.26
C PHE A 190 -12.58 -12.72 -30.20
N ASP A 191 -13.80 -12.62 -29.67
CA ASP A 191 -15.03 -12.80 -30.43
C ASP A 191 -15.98 -11.62 -30.14
N PRO A 192 -16.25 -10.72 -31.11
CA PRO A 192 -17.13 -9.59 -30.89
C PRO A 192 -18.57 -9.99 -30.58
N THR A 193 -19.00 -11.21 -30.95
CA THR A 193 -20.33 -11.73 -30.64
C THR A 193 -20.50 -12.10 -29.17
N GLY A 194 -19.38 -12.36 -28.49
CA GLY A 194 -19.32 -12.60 -27.05
C GLY A 194 -19.06 -11.35 -26.22
N PHE A 195 -18.99 -10.17 -26.85
CA PHE A 195 -18.83 -8.88 -26.20
C PHE A 195 -20.14 -8.10 -26.32
N LEU A 196 -20.94 -8.11 -25.26
CA LEU A 196 -22.31 -7.60 -25.24
C LEU A 196 -22.36 -6.26 -24.51
N LEU A 197 -23.14 -5.33 -25.06
CA LEU A 197 -23.34 -3.97 -24.57
C LEU A 197 -24.83 -3.75 -24.26
N VAL A 198 -25.11 -3.03 -23.18
CA VAL A 198 -26.45 -2.54 -22.86
C VAL A 198 -26.46 -1.03 -23.04
N THR A 199 -27.34 -0.53 -23.91
CA THR A 199 -27.45 0.89 -24.25
C THR A 199 -28.87 1.41 -24.00
N SER A 200 -29.01 2.68 -23.64
CA SER A 200 -30.29 3.40 -23.71
C SER A 200 -30.13 4.55 -24.72
N GLY A 201 -30.79 4.42 -25.88
CA GLY A 201 -30.48 5.26 -27.04
C GLY A 201 -29.03 5.10 -27.49
N GLU A 202 -28.28 6.20 -27.57
CA GLU A 202 -26.85 6.21 -27.89
C GLU A 202 -25.94 6.04 -26.66
N GLU A 203 -26.49 6.10 -25.44
CA GLU A 203 -25.72 6.03 -24.21
C GLU A 203 -25.43 4.58 -23.82
N LEU A 204 -24.16 4.28 -23.53
CA LEU A 204 -23.73 2.98 -23.04
C LEU A 204 -23.88 2.92 -21.51
N LEU A 205 -24.64 1.95 -21.01
CA LEU A 205 -24.95 1.77 -19.59
C LEU A 205 -24.17 0.62 -18.95
N GLY A 206 -23.69 -0.33 -19.73
CA GLY A 206 -22.91 -1.45 -19.22
C GLY A 206 -22.46 -2.40 -20.32
N SER A 207 -21.56 -3.31 -19.95
CA SER A 207 -21.03 -4.30 -20.87
C SER A 207 -20.63 -5.59 -20.16
N VAL A 208 -20.65 -6.68 -20.91
CA VAL A 208 -20.02 -7.95 -20.53
C VAL A 208 -19.23 -8.49 -21.70
N TRP A 209 -18.00 -8.90 -21.44
CA TRP A 209 -17.11 -9.51 -22.40
C TRP A 209 -16.85 -10.94 -21.98
N THR A 210 -17.15 -11.88 -22.88
CA THR A 210 -16.89 -13.30 -22.68
C THR A 210 -15.69 -13.78 -23.48
N LYS A 211 -15.06 -14.85 -22.98
CA LYS A 211 -13.90 -15.50 -23.59
C LYS A 211 -14.08 -17.02 -23.55
N VAL A 212 -13.46 -17.72 -24.49
CA VAL A 212 -13.42 -19.19 -24.48
C VAL A 212 -11.98 -19.65 -24.31
N HIS A 213 -11.73 -20.41 -23.25
CA HIS A 213 -10.48 -21.10 -23.06
C HIS A 213 -10.55 -22.48 -23.71
N PRO A 214 -9.57 -22.85 -24.55
CA PRO A 214 -9.50 -24.21 -25.08
C PRO A 214 -9.24 -25.21 -23.96
N ALA A 215 -9.52 -26.49 -24.22
CA ALA A 215 -9.13 -27.58 -23.35
C ALA A 215 -7.64 -27.48 -22.97
N GLY A 216 -7.35 -27.61 -21.67
CA GLY A 216 -6.02 -27.49 -21.11
C GLY A 216 -6.02 -26.76 -19.77
N GLU A 217 -5.93 -25.43 -19.80
CA GLU A 217 -5.63 -24.60 -18.63
C GLU A 217 -6.67 -24.72 -17.52
N HIS A 218 -7.95 -24.79 -17.88
CA HIS A 218 -9.06 -24.87 -16.93
C HIS A 218 -9.65 -26.27 -16.82
N GLY A 219 -9.04 -27.28 -17.42
CA GLY A 219 -9.51 -28.66 -17.42
C GLY A 219 -9.47 -29.35 -18.80
N PRO A 220 -9.92 -30.61 -18.89
CA PRO A 220 -9.86 -31.40 -20.13
C PRO A 220 -10.85 -30.93 -21.21
N GLU A 221 -11.88 -30.17 -20.82
CA GLU A 221 -12.89 -29.61 -21.72
C GLU A 221 -12.68 -28.08 -21.85
N PRO A 222 -13.06 -27.48 -22.99
CA PRO A 222 -13.07 -26.02 -23.11
C PRO A 222 -14.04 -25.39 -22.11
N VAL A 223 -13.70 -24.21 -21.62
CA VAL A 223 -14.51 -23.47 -20.63
C VAL A 223 -14.78 -22.05 -21.11
N GLY A 224 -15.99 -21.56 -20.85
CA GLY A 224 -16.31 -20.15 -21.04
C GLY A 224 -15.82 -19.32 -19.86
N GLU A 225 -15.52 -18.05 -20.09
CA GLU A 225 -15.19 -17.09 -19.05
C GLU A 225 -16.06 -15.84 -19.22
N ILE A 226 -16.62 -15.33 -18.13
CA ILE A 226 -17.06 -13.93 -18.04
C ILE A 226 -15.81 -13.12 -17.71
N TYR A 227 -15.17 -12.59 -18.75
CA TYR A 227 -13.85 -11.96 -18.67
C TYR A 227 -13.93 -10.59 -17.99
N VAL A 228 -14.86 -9.74 -18.42
CA VAL A 228 -15.11 -8.43 -17.82
C VAL A 228 -16.62 -8.17 -17.79
N LEU A 229 -17.15 -7.72 -16.66
CA LEU A 229 -18.52 -7.21 -16.56
C LEU A 229 -18.51 -5.89 -15.79
N GLY A 230 -18.91 -4.81 -16.46
CA GLY A 230 -18.97 -3.47 -15.88
C GLY A 230 -20.31 -2.82 -16.15
N VAL A 231 -20.91 -2.22 -15.11
CA VAL A 231 -22.12 -1.40 -15.22
C VAL A 231 -21.76 0.02 -14.81
N ASP A 232 -22.18 0.99 -15.61
CA ASP A 232 -21.99 2.41 -15.32
C ASP A 232 -22.56 2.73 -13.93
N PRO A 233 -21.82 3.45 -13.06
CA PRO A 233 -22.32 3.82 -11.73
C PRO A 233 -23.69 4.49 -11.73
N GLY A 234 -24.00 5.31 -12.76
CA GLY A 234 -25.29 5.98 -12.91
C GLY A 234 -26.45 5.03 -13.26
N ALA A 235 -26.16 3.82 -13.73
CA ALA A 235 -27.13 2.79 -14.10
C ALA A 235 -27.16 1.59 -13.12
N GLN A 236 -26.42 1.67 -12.01
CA GLN A 236 -26.45 0.64 -10.97
C GLN A 236 -27.82 0.60 -10.27
N GLY A 237 -28.24 -0.59 -9.84
CA GLY A 237 -29.56 -0.80 -9.23
C GLY A 237 -30.69 -1.09 -10.22
N MET A 238 -30.48 -0.89 -11.53
CA MET A 238 -31.46 -1.19 -12.60
C MET A 238 -31.49 -2.68 -13.02
N GLY A 239 -30.80 -3.56 -12.31
CA GLY A 239 -30.72 -4.99 -12.65
C GLY A 239 -29.82 -5.35 -13.84
N LEU A 240 -29.12 -4.39 -14.44
CA LEU A 240 -28.31 -4.59 -15.65
C LEU A 240 -27.17 -5.61 -15.46
N GLY A 241 -26.58 -5.68 -14.28
CA GLY A 241 -25.53 -6.66 -13.98
C GLY A 241 -26.05 -8.10 -14.07
N ARG A 242 -27.30 -8.35 -13.65
CA ARG A 242 -27.94 -9.66 -13.79
C ARG A 242 -28.28 -9.96 -15.26
N LEU A 243 -28.87 -9.00 -15.97
CA LEU A 243 -29.16 -9.11 -17.40
C LEU A 243 -27.92 -9.47 -18.22
N LEU A 244 -26.83 -8.74 -18.00
CA LEU A 244 -25.53 -8.98 -18.66
C LEU A 244 -24.95 -10.36 -18.30
N THR A 245 -25.03 -10.76 -17.02
CA THR A 245 -24.57 -12.09 -16.58
C THR A 245 -25.35 -13.21 -17.29
N ASP A 246 -26.68 -13.13 -17.27
CA ASP A 246 -27.55 -14.13 -17.89
C ASP A 246 -27.33 -14.19 -19.42
N ALA A 247 -27.13 -13.03 -20.07
CA ALA A 247 -26.83 -12.96 -21.51
C ALA A 247 -25.48 -13.59 -21.85
N ALA A 248 -24.45 -13.37 -21.03
CA ALA A 248 -23.14 -13.98 -21.18
C ALA A 248 -23.22 -15.52 -21.03
N LEU A 249 -23.96 -16.01 -20.03
CA LEU A 249 -24.17 -17.45 -19.84
C LEU A 249 -24.93 -18.09 -21.00
N ALA A 250 -26.00 -17.44 -21.48
CA ALA A 250 -26.76 -17.91 -22.65
C ALA A 250 -25.87 -17.95 -23.91
N HIS A 251 -25.04 -16.93 -24.14
CA HIS A 251 -24.08 -16.90 -25.23
C HIS A 251 -23.08 -18.07 -25.15
N LEU A 252 -22.45 -18.27 -23.99
CA LEU A 252 -21.47 -19.35 -23.78
C LEU A 252 -22.12 -20.74 -23.89
N ALA A 253 -23.34 -20.93 -23.38
CA ALA A 253 -24.09 -22.18 -23.53
C ALA A 253 -24.45 -22.44 -25.00
N GLY A 254 -24.85 -21.40 -25.75
CA GLY A 254 -25.12 -21.47 -27.19
C GLY A 254 -23.89 -21.86 -28.03
N ARG A 255 -22.68 -21.63 -27.50
CA ARG A 255 -21.40 -22.09 -28.08
C ARG A 255 -21.08 -23.56 -27.77
N GLY A 256 -21.97 -24.26 -27.06
CA GLY A 256 -21.81 -25.67 -26.69
C GLY A 256 -20.90 -25.91 -25.48
N LEU A 257 -20.59 -24.86 -24.71
CA LEU A 257 -19.76 -24.99 -23.51
C LEU A 257 -20.59 -25.49 -22.33
N GLN A 258 -19.99 -26.35 -21.50
CA GLN A 258 -20.69 -26.97 -20.37
C GLN A 258 -20.48 -26.23 -19.04
N ARG A 259 -19.51 -25.31 -18.99
CA ARG A 259 -19.14 -24.59 -17.78
C ARG A 259 -18.63 -23.20 -18.12
N ALA A 260 -18.94 -22.26 -17.24
CA ALA A 260 -18.37 -20.92 -17.23
C ALA A 260 -17.56 -20.69 -15.95
N VAL A 261 -16.52 -19.88 -16.04
CA VAL A 261 -15.72 -19.38 -14.91
C VAL A 261 -15.71 -17.86 -14.91
N LEU A 262 -15.40 -17.28 -13.76
CA LEU A 262 -15.11 -15.86 -13.63
C LEU A 262 -14.17 -15.63 -12.46
N TYR A 263 -13.51 -14.47 -12.50
CA TYR A 263 -12.64 -13.99 -11.45
C TYR A 263 -13.26 -12.71 -10.86
N VAL A 264 -13.45 -12.69 -9.55
CA VAL A 264 -14.11 -11.56 -8.86
C VAL A 264 -13.38 -11.23 -7.58
N GLU A 265 -13.21 -9.94 -7.30
CA GLU A 265 -12.64 -9.50 -6.03
C GLU A 265 -13.54 -9.93 -4.86
N GLY A 266 -12.94 -10.56 -3.85
CA GLY A 266 -13.64 -11.08 -2.68
C GLY A 266 -14.24 -10.01 -1.79
N ASP A 267 -13.95 -8.73 -2.05
CA ASP A 267 -14.52 -7.57 -1.38
C ASP A 267 -15.61 -6.84 -2.18
N ASN A 268 -16.12 -7.46 -3.26
CA ASN A 268 -17.22 -6.93 -4.07
C ASN A 268 -18.55 -7.69 -3.79
N PRO A 269 -19.27 -7.38 -2.69
CA PRO A 269 -20.47 -8.12 -2.31
C PRO A 269 -21.63 -7.93 -3.31
N ALA A 270 -21.63 -6.87 -4.11
CA ALA A 270 -22.63 -6.66 -5.14
C ALA A 270 -22.45 -7.66 -6.29
N ALA A 271 -21.23 -7.78 -6.82
CA ALA A 271 -20.91 -8.74 -7.87
C ALA A 271 -21.08 -10.19 -7.39
N LEU A 272 -20.65 -10.50 -6.17
CA LEU A 272 -20.82 -11.84 -5.58
C LEU A 272 -22.29 -12.26 -5.53
N ARG A 273 -23.20 -11.39 -5.07
CA ARG A 273 -24.64 -11.67 -5.08
C ARG A 273 -25.19 -11.91 -6.49
N THR A 274 -24.73 -11.13 -7.47
CA THR A 274 -25.15 -11.32 -8.87
C THR A 274 -24.71 -12.68 -9.40
N TYR A 275 -23.46 -13.07 -9.17
CA TYR A 275 -22.90 -14.33 -9.67
C TYR A 275 -23.45 -15.55 -8.93
N GLU A 276 -23.55 -15.51 -7.60
CA GLU A 276 -24.19 -16.57 -6.80
C GLU A 276 -25.65 -16.78 -7.24
N GLY A 277 -26.39 -15.68 -7.47
CA GLY A 277 -27.76 -15.73 -7.99
C GLY A 277 -27.86 -16.30 -9.41
N ALA A 278 -26.77 -16.29 -10.19
CA ALA A 278 -26.66 -16.89 -11.51
C ALA A 278 -26.09 -18.33 -11.47
N GLY A 279 -25.93 -18.92 -10.26
CA GLY A 279 -25.49 -20.30 -10.08
C GLY A 279 -23.98 -20.49 -10.02
N PHE A 280 -23.20 -19.41 -9.93
CA PHE A 280 -21.76 -19.51 -9.70
C PHE A 280 -21.47 -19.90 -8.24
N THR A 281 -20.48 -20.78 -8.07
CA THR A 281 -19.95 -21.19 -6.78
C THR A 281 -18.44 -20.98 -6.75
N THR A 282 -17.90 -20.59 -5.60
CA THR A 282 -16.45 -20.44 -5.43
C THR A 282 -15.76 -21.79 -5.53
N THR A 283 -14.84 -21.91 -6.49
CA THR A 283 -14.06 -23.13 -6.75
C THR A 283 -12.57 -22.95 -6.51
N GLY A 284 -12.11 -21.71 -6.38
CA GLY A 284 -10.72 -21.39 -6.06
C GLY A 284 -10.56 -19.98 -5.51
N VAL A 285 -9.36 -19.68 -5.05
CA VAL A 285 -8.97 -18.34 -4.61
C VAL A 285 -7.54 -18.07 -5.06
N HIS A 286 -7.28 -16.86 -5.52
CA HIS A 286 -5.94 -16.32 -5.73
C HIS A 286 -5.73 -15.24 -4.67
N VAL A 287 -4.55 -15.23 -4.07
CA VAL A 287 -4.23 -14.28 -3.00
C VAL A 287 -3.03 -13.47 -3.43
N GLN A 288 -3.14 -12.15 -3.33
CA GLN A 288 -2.01 -11.27 -3.48
C GLN A 288 -1.41 -11.01 -2.09
N TYR A 289 -0.12 -11.28 -1.94
CA TYR A 289 0.62 -11.10 -0.71
C TYR A 289 1.54 -9.88 -0.80
N ARG A 290 1.39 -8.92 0.09
CA ARG A 290 2.31 -7.80 0.25
C ARG A 290 3.52 -8.24 1.04
N LEU A 291 4.70 -8.13 0.44
CA LEU A 291 5.93 -8.24 1.19
C LEU A 291 6.14 -6.97 2.02
N PRO A 292 6.73 -7.10 3.22
CA PRO A 292 7.13 -5.95 3.99
C PRO A 292 8.05 -5.06 3.15
N ALA A 293 7.96 -3.75 3.37
CA ALA A 293 8.87 -2.80 2.75
C ALA A 293 10.30 -3.28 3.01
N GLY A 294 11.06 -3.46 1.92
CA GLY A 294 12.48 -3.74 2.08
C GLY A 294 13.08 -2.56 2.82
N ARG A 295 13.81 -2.80 3.93
CA ARG A 295 14.76 -1.78 4.41
C ARG A 295 15.63 -1.42 3.21
N VAL A 296 15.54 -0.18 2.74
CA VAL A 296 16.48 0.36 1.75
C VAL A 296 17.83 0.37 2.44
N THR A 297 18.54 -0.74 2.29
CA THR A 297 19.99 -0.77 2.40
C THR A 297 20.45 -0.72 0.97
N HIS A 298 20.97 0.44 0.54
CA HIS A 298 21.72 0.52 -0.71
C HIS A 298 22.76 -0.61 -0.69
N ARG A 299 22.57 -1.64 -1.52
CA ARG A 299 23.59 -2.67 -1.73
C ARG A 299 24.18 -2.47 -3.12
N SER A 300 25.44 -2.04 -3.14
CA SER A 300 26.31 -2.30 -4.29
C SER A 300 26.53 -3.81 -4.38
N SER A 301 26.49 -4.30 -5.62
CA SER A 301 26.30 -5.70 -6.01
C SER A 301 27.53 -6.60 -5.89
N ALA A 302 27.24 -7.90 -5.71
CA ALA A 302 28.04 -9.13 -5.92
C ALA A 302 28.57 -9.76 -4.60
N GLY A 303 28.22 -10.97 -4.17
CA GLY A 303 27.54 -12.10 -4.82
C GLY A 303 28.44 -13.33 -4.82
N ALA A 304 28.14 -14.35 -4.00
CA ALA A 304 28.13 -15.79 -4.33
C ALA A 304 28.33 -16.72 -3.11
N THR A 305 27.25 -17.46 -2.80
CA THR A 305 27.22 -18.89 -2.40
C THR A 305 28.19 -19.42 -1.33
N MET A 306 27.63 -19.97 -0.26
CA MET A 306 27.90 -21.38 0.06
C MET A 306 26.68 -22.08 0.65
N ASP A 307 26.59 -23.33 0.22
CA ASP A 307 25.54 -24.32 0.35
C ASP A 307 25.47 -24.86 1.78
N ALA A 308 24.30 -25.38 2.16
CA ALA A 308 24.08 -26.02 3.44
C ALA A 308 24.96 -27.28 3.59
N MET A 309 25.82 -27.29 4.60
CA MET A 309 26.19 -28.53 5.29
C MET A 309 25.07 -28.83 6.31
N THR A 310 24.01 -29.49 5.85
CA THR A 310 23.21 -30.36 6.72
C THR A 310 23.94 -31.69 6.81
N ASP A 311 24.76 -31.81 7.84
CA ASP A 311 24.90 -33.00 8.67
C ASP A 311 25.53 -32.53 9.99
N ALA A 312 24.72 -31.80 10.77
CA ALA A 312 24.97 -31.68 12.20
C ALA A 312 24.15 -32.81 12.85
N PRO A 313 24.80 -33.75 13.57
CA PRO A 313 24.09 -34.81 14.26
C PRO A 313 23.13 -34.22 15.28
N ASP A 314 22.08 -34.97 15.62
CA ASP A 314 21.19 -34.67 16.74
C ASP A 314 22.01 -34.11 17.91
N LEU A 315 21.56 -32.98 18.47
CA LEU A 315 22.13 -32.37 19.67
C LEU A 315 22.36 -33.48 20.69
N ASP A 316 23.63 -33.77 20.94
CA ASP A 316 24.04 -34.83 21.83
C ASP A 316 23.36 -34.58 23.18
N THR A 317 22.53 -35.54 23.61
CA THR A 317 21.76 -35.38 24.85
C THR A 317 22.72 -35.23 26.04
N GLU A 318 23.97 -35.70 25.89
CA GLU A 318 25.08 -35.45 26.81
C GLU A 318 25.56 -33.99 26.82
N LEU A 319 25.55 -33.25 25.70
CA LEU A 319 25.93 -31.84 25.66
C LEU A 319 24.85 -30.95 26.30
N ALA A 320 23.57 -31.28 26.10
CA ALA A 320 22.46 -30.63 26.78
C ALA A 320 22.47 -30.90 28.29
N ALA A 321 22.80 -32.14 28.70
CA ALA A 321 23.00 -32.50 30.10
C ALA A 321 24.24 -31.80 30.70
N TYR A 322 25.33 -31.68 29.97
CA TYR A 322 26.55 -30.99 30.39
C TYR A 322 26.35 -29.48 30.59
N ILE A 323 25.54 -28.84 29.73
CA ILE A 323 25.13 -27.44 29.91
C ILE A 323 24.21 -27.31 31.13
N ALA A 324 23.26 -28.23 31.32
CA ALA A 324 22.37 -28.24 32.49
C ALA A 324 23.11 -28.50 33.82
N GLU A 325 24.18 -29.29 33.80
CA GLU A 325 24.97 -29.64 34.99
C GLU A 325 26.04 -28.58 35.34
N ARG A 326 26.44 -27.72 34.38
CA ARG A 326 27.43 -26.64 34.59
C ARG A 326 26.86 -25.22 34.70
N VAL A 327 25.58 -25.01 34.41
CA VAL A 327 24.85 -23.82 34.88
C VAL A 327 24.48 -24.08 36.34
N ALA A 328 25.47 -24.02 37.22
CA ALA A 328 25.21 -23.91 38.64
C ALA A 328 24.40 -22.62 38.88
N PRO A 329 23.35 -22.63 39.73
CA PRO A 329 22.65 -21.42 40.12
C PRO A 329 23.59 -20.60 41.03
N ALA A 330 24.50 -19.86 40.42
CA ALA A 330 25.36 -18.92 41.11
C ALA A 330 24.59 -17.61 41.28
N THR A 331 23.74 -17.57 42.31
CA THR A 331 23.58 -16.43 43.23
C THR A 331 22.60 -16.83 44.31
N ALA A 332 23.08 -16.89 45.55
CA ALA A 332 22.21 -16.84 46.71
C ALA A 332 21.36 -15.57 46.60
N VAL A 333 20.06 -15.72 46.41
CA VAL A 333 19.10 -14.63 46.54
C VAL A 333 19.20 -14.18 47.99
N LEU A 334 19.85 -13.04 48.23
CA LEU A 334 19.79 -12.38 49.52
C LEU A 334 18.31 -12.20 49.86
N PRO A 335 17.85 -12.52 51.08
CA PRO A 335 16.46 -12.30 51.45
C PRO A 335 16.21 -10.79 51.39
N VAL A 336 15.55 -10.35 50.33
CA VAL A 336 15.01 -9.00 50.24
C VAL A 336 13.94 -8.95 51.33
N PRO A 337 14.04 -8.06 52.32
CA PRO A 337 13.02 -7.95 53.36
C PRO A 337 11.67 -7.73 52.69
N ASP A 338 10.64 -8.36 53.25
CA ASP A 338 9.23 -8.37 52.84
C ASP A 338 8.57 -6.98 53.03
N ALA A 339 9.27 -5.92 52.63
CA ALA A 339 8.71 -4.60 52.46
C ALA A 339 7.96 -4.62 51.13
N ALA A 340 6.62 -4.59 51.20
CA ALA A 340 5.78 -4.42 50.03
C ALA A 340 6.35 -3.26 49.18
N LEU A 341 6.84 -3.57 47.99
CA LEU A 341 7.39 -2.57 47.08
C LEU A 341 6.32 -1.50 46.81
N PRO A 342 6.71 -0.22 46.62
CA PRO A 342 5.77 0.84 46.36
C PRO A 342 4.82 0.50 45.19
N PRO A 343 3.53 0.87 45.28
CA PRO A 343 2.54 0.58 44.24
C PRO A 343 2.82 1.32 42.92
N ASP A 344 3.59 2.41 42.96
CA ASP A 344 3.97 3.29 41.84
C ASP A 344 5.35 2.96 41.23
N ARG A 345 5.87 1.75 41.47
CA ARG A 345 7.23 1.36 41.03
C ARG A 345 7.40 1.14 39.53
N PHE A 346 6.31 1.09 38.76
CA PHE A 346 6.33 0.84 37.32
C PHE A 346 5.77 2.04 36.55
N ALA A 347 6.51 2.49 35.54
CA ALA A 347 5.98 3.42 34.56
C ALA A 347 4.96 2.71 33.65
N ASP A 348 3.97 3.46 33.19
CA ASP A 348 3.03 2.97 32.19
C ASP A 348 3.71 2.85 30.82
N ARG A 349 3.42 1.78 30.08
CA ARG A 349 4.11 1.44 28.82
C ARG A 349 3.83 2.48 27.73
N GLU A 350 2.58 2.93 27.62
CA GLU A 350 2.14 3.89 26.62
C GLU A 350 2.69 5.28 26.92
N LEU A 351 2.67 5.70 28.19
CA LEU A 351 3.26 6.97 28.61
C LEU A 351 4.79 6.98 28.50
N SER A 352 5.44 5.85 28.78
CA SER A 352 6.87 5.67 28.55
C SER A 352 7.24 5.77 27.07
N TRP A 353 6.39 5.23 26.18
CA TRP A 353 6.57 5.40 24.73
C TRP A 353 6.42 6.87 24.31
N LEU A 354 5.45 7.61 24.84
CA LEU A 354 5.32 9.04 24.57
C LEU A 354 6.53 9.83 25.08
N ALA A 355 7.10 9.46 26.22
CA ALA A 355 8.35 10.04 26.73
C ALA A 355 9.55 9.75 25.81
N PHE A 356 9.61 8.54 25.21
CA PHE A 356 10.59 8.24 24.16
C PHE A 356 10.41 9.16 22.95
N ASN A 357 9.19 9.32 22.43
CA ASN A 357 8.98 10.18 21.26
C ASN A 357 9.18 11.67 21.61
N GLN A 358 8.94 12.07 22.86
CA GLN A 358 9.35 13.38 23.36
C GLN A 358 10.87 13.57 23.23
N ARG A 359 11.71 12.57 23.52
CA ARG A 359 13.16 12.66 23.30
C ARG A 359 13.52 12.85 21.83
N VAL A 360 12.76 12.26 20.91
CA VAL A 360 12.93 12.50 19.47
C VAL A 360 12.61 13.96 19.12
N LEU A 361 11.54 14.53 19.68
CA LEU A 361 11.23 15.95 19.50
C LEU A 361 12.32 16.86 20.08
N GLU A 362 12.89 16.50 21.23
CA GLU A 362 13.98 17.26 21.86
C GLU A 362 15.23 17.33 20.96
N LEU A 363 15.48 16.34 20.09
CA LEU A 363 16.56 16.41 19.08
C LEU A 363 16.26 17.41 17.96
N ALA A 364 14.98 17.68 17.66
CA ALA A 364 14.60 18.77 16.75
C ALA A 364 14.63 20.15 17.43
N GLU A 365 14.42 20.18 18.75
CA GLU A 365 14.54 21.38 19.58
C GLU A 365 16.00 21.80 19.80
N ASP A 366 16.92 20.84 19.79
CA ASP A 366 18.34 21.07 20.07
C ASP A 366 19.03 21.89 18.96
N PRO A 367 19.56 23.10 19.26
CA PRO A 367 20.29 23.92 18.30
C PRO A 367 21.67 23.36 17.92
N ASP A 368 22.24 22.42 18.69
CA ASP A 368 23.52 21.78 18.38
C ASP A 368 23.38 20.68 17.32
N VAL A 369 22.16 20.23 17.04
CA VAL A 369 21.86 19.30 15.96
C VAL A 369 21.83 20.05 14.61
N PRO A 370 22.49 19.53 13.56
CA PRO A 370 22.48 20.16 12.23
C PRO A 370 21.07 20.38 11.69
N LEU A 371 20.87 21.47 10.94
CA LEU A 371 19.54 21.96 10.60
C LEU A 371 18.66 20.94 9.86
N LEU A 372 19.20 20.24 8.84
CA LEU A 372 18.40 19.25 8.11
C LEU A 372 18.16 17.97 8.93
N GLU A 373 18.99 17.71 9.94
CA GLU A 373 18.75 16.64 10.91
C GLU A 373 17.62 17.01 11.89
N ARG A 374 17.52 18.29 12.29
CA ARG A 374 16.37 18.79 13.06
C ARG A 374 15.07 18.64 12.26
N VAL A 375 15.09 18.96 10.96
CA VAL A 375 13.96 18.73 10.04
C VAL A 375 13.61 17.24 9.97
N ARG A 376 14.62 16.38 9.88
CA ARG A 376 14.44 14.92 9.89
C ARG A 376 13.80 14.44 11.19
N PHE A 377 14.23 14.93 12.35
CA PHE A 377 13.64 14.56 13.64
C PHE A 377 12.19 15.05 13.79
N LEU A 378 11.82 16.20 13.23
CA LEU A 378 10.42 16.63 13.15
C LEU A 378 9.56 15.65 12.32
N ALA A 379 10.10 15.14 11.21
CA ALA A 379 9.41 14.17 10.36
C ALA A 379 9.32 12.78 11.02
N ILE A 380 10.39 12.33 11.69
CA ILE A 380 10.43 11.07 12.45
C ILE A 380 9.44 11.13 13.62
N PHE A 381 9.43 12.23 14.39
CA PHE A 381 8.49 12.43 15.49
C PHE A 381 7.04 12.26 15.02
N ALA A 382 6.68 12.91 13.91
CA ALA A 382 5.34 12.83 13.33
C ALA A 382 5.00 11.41 12.89
N SER A 383 5.92 10.73 12.19
CA SER A 383 5.73 9.35 11.70
C SER A 383 5.57 8.34 12.85
N ASN A 384 6.41 8.45 13.88
CA ASN A 384 6.31 7.63 15.09
C ASN A 384 4.97 7.84 15.78
N LEU A 385 4.53 9.10 15.89
CA LEU A 385 3.28 9.44 16.56
C LEU A 385 2.07 8.90 15.78
N ASP A 386 2.10 8.96 14.44
CA ASP A 386 1.10 8.33 13.58
C ASP A 386 0.96 6.84 13.90
N GLU A 387 2.07 6.10 13.93
CA GLU A 387 2.11 4.67 14.26
C GLU A 387 1.56 4.40 15.68
N PHE A 388 1.97 5.21 16.66
CA PHE A 388 1.48 5.09 18.04
C PHE A 388 -0.05 5.23 18.13
N PHE A 389 -0.62 6.22 17.44
CA PHE A 389 -2.08 6.37 17.41
C PHE A 389 -2.75 5.21 16.67
N MET A 390 -2.21 4.83 15.49
CA MET A 390 -2.77 3.77 14.66
C MET A 390 -2.79 2.40 15.35
N VAL A 391 -1.70 2.04 16.02
CA VAL A 391 -1.54 0.70 16.61
C VAL A 391 -1.92 0.72 18.09
N ARG A 392 -1.21 1.49 18.91
CA ARG A 392 -1.32 1.40 20.38
C ARG A 392 -2.57 2.06 20.93
N VAL A 393 -2.89 3.29 20.52
CA VAL A 393 -4.10 3.98 20.99
C VAL A 393 -5.36 3.28 20.47
N ALA A 394 -5.35 2.82 19.21
CA ALA A 394 -6.44 2.03 18.66
C ALA A 394 -6.63 0.70 19.42
N GLY A 395 -5.55 -0.02 19.69
CA GLY A 395 -5.55 -1.25 20.48
C GLY A 395 -6.14 -1.03 21.87
N LEU A 396 -5.71 0.02 22.57
CA LEU A 396 -6.22 0.40 23.89
C LEU A 396 -7.72 0.74 23.85
N LYS A 397 -8.16 1.61 22.93
CA LYS A 397 -9.58 1.96 22.73
C LYS A 397 -10.44 0.73 22.45
N ARG A 398 -9.93 -0.20 21.64
CA ARG A 398 -10.60 -1.48 21.37
C ARG A 398 -10.76 -2.32 22.63
N ARG A 399 -9.69 -2.54 23.41
CA ARG A 399 -9.77 -3.32 24.65
C ARG A 399 -10.75 -2.71 25.65
N ILE A 400 -10.82 -1.38 25.73
CA ILE A 400 -11.80 -0.66 26.56
C ILE A 400 -13.23 -0.93 26.06
N ALA A 401 -13.46 -0.80 24.75
CA ALA A 401 -14.78 -1.00 24.15
C ALA A 401 -15.28 -2.46 24.25
N THR A 402 -14.38 -3.44 24.23
CA THR A 402 -14.73 -4.86 24.39
C THR A 402 -14.84 -5.30 25.85
N GLY A 403 -14.43 -4.45 26.80
CA GLY A 403 -14.42 -4.77 28.23
C GLY A 403 -13.30 -5.73 28.64
N ILE A 404 -12.28 -5.92 27.80
CA ILE A 404 -11.15 -6.82 28.04
C ILE A 404 -9.94 -6.04 28.61
N ALA A 405 -9.96 -4.71 28.57
CA ALA A 405 -8.87 -3.90 29.13
C ALA A 405 -8.75 -4.08 30.65
N VAL A 406 -7.54 -4.44 31.09
CA VAL A 406 -7.18 -4.59 32.51
C VAL A 406 -6.29 -3.43 32.96
N THR A 407 -6.35 -3.09 34.24
CA THR A 407 -5.43 -2.12 34.86
C THR A 407 -3.99 -2.62 34.72
N ALA A 408 -3.12 -1.76 34.18
CA ALA A 408 -1.73 -2.11 33.96
C ALA A 408 -0.95 -2.23 35.29
N ALA A 409 0.26 -2.79 35.22
CA ALA A 409 1.16 -2.90 36.37
C ALA A 409 1.56 -1.53 36.98
N SER A 410 1.38 -0.45 36.22
CA SER A 410 1.51 0.95 36.64
C SER A 410 0.44 1.39 37.64
N GLY A 411 -0.63 0.62 37.83
CA GLY A 411 -1.79 0.98 38.67
C GLY A 411 -2.79 1.92 37.98
N LEU A 412 -2.51 2.38 36.75
CA LEU A 412 -3.41 3.22 35.99
C LEU A 412 -4.51 2.40 35.31
N SER A 413 -5.75 2.90 35.41
CA SER A 413 -6.87 2.33 34.67
C SER A 413 -6.70 2.61 33.17
N PRO A 414 -7.19 1.75 32.27
CA PRO A 414 -7.13 1.97 30.83
C PRO A 414 -7.71 3.32 30.37
N ARG A 415 -8.72 3.84 31.07
CA ARG A 415 -9.31 5.16 30.78
C ARG A 415 -8.38 6.30 31.21
N HIS A 416 -7.79 6.20 32.40
CA HIS A 416 -6.79 7.19 32.84
C HIS A 416 -5.56 7.21 31.92
N VAL A 417 -5.13 6.04 31.41
CA VAL A 417 -4.05 5.96 30.42
C VAL A 417 -4.46 6.69 29.13
N LEU A 418 -5.69 6.50 28.65
CA LEU A 418 -6.18 7.18 27.44
C LEU A 418 -6.28 8.70 27.62
N GLU A 419 -6.77 9.15 28.78
CA GLU A 419 -6.83 10.58 29.16
C GLU A 419 -5.42 11.18 29.20
N ALA A 420 -4.46 10.52 29.86
CA ALA A 420 -3.07 10.96 29.93
C ALA A 420 -2.38 10.96 28.55
N ILE A 421 -2.69 9.99 27.68
CA ILE A 421 -2.22 9.98 26.28
C ILE A 421 -2.74 11.19 25.53
N SER A 422 -4.03 11.52 25.67
CA SER A 422 -4.63 12.67 24.99
C SER A 422 -3.99 13.98 25.45
N GLU A 423 -3.87 14.20 26.76
CA GLU A 423 -3.25 15.41 27.32
C GLU A 423 -1.81 15.55 26.83
N LYS A 424 -1.00 14.49 26.94
CA LYS A 424 0.40 14.52 26.52
C LYS A 424 0.54 14.62 25.00
N GLY A 425 -0.35 14.01 24.24
CA GLY A 425 -0.41 14.13 22.79
C GLY A 425 -0.60 15.59 22.36
N HIS A 426 -1.54 16.30 22.97
CA HIS A 426 -1.81 17.71 22.65
C HIS A 426 -0.61 18.61 22.98
N GLU A 427 0.00 18.40 24.15
CA GLU A 427 1.21 19.10 24.56
C GLU A 427 2.32 18.92 23.52
N LEU A 428 2.63 17.66 23.16
CA LEU A 428 3.74 17.35 22.25
C LEU A 428 3.48 17.82 20.81
N MET A 429 2.25 17.72 20.30
CA MET A 429 1.92 18.21 18.95
C MET A 429 1.97 19.74 18.87
N THR A 430 1.57 20.44 19.94
CA THR A 430 1.71 21.90 20.03
C THR A 430 3.17 22.31 20.05
N ARG A 431 4.00 21.64 20.86
CA ARG A 431 5.46 21.87 20.88
C ARG A 431 6.09 21.62 19.51
N HIS A 432 5.75 20.51 18.88
CA HIS A 432 6.25 20.14 17.55
C HIS A 432 5.95 21.22 16.49
N ALA A 433 4.72 21.73 16.45
CA ALA A 433 4.34 22.79 15.53
C ALA A 433 5.08 24.12 15.83
N ALA A 434 5.27 24.45 17.11
CA ALA A 434 6.01 25.65 17.52
C ALA A 434 7.49 25.56 17.11
N VAL A 435 8.16 24.42 17.34
CA VAL A 435 9.56 24.22 16.95
C VAL A 435 9.75 24.38 15.45
N PHE A 436 8.86 23.81 14.65
CA PHE A 436 8.89 23.98 13.20
C PHE A 436 8.72 25.45 12.79
N THR A 437 7.68 26.12 13.30
CA THR A 437 7.29 27.46 12.86
C THR A 437 8.22 28.56 13.37
N GLU A 438 8.64 28.48 14.62
CA GLU A 438 9.36 29.55 15.32
C GLU A 438 10.88 29.39 15.24
N GLN A 439 11.39 28.19 14.96
CA GLN A 439 12.84 27.91 14.96
C GLN A 439 13.34 27.36 13.63
N VAL A 440 12.79 26.23 13.18
CA VAL A 440 13.36 25.48 12.05
C VAL A 440 13.07 26.16 10.71
N ALA A 441 11.83 26.57 10.44
CA ALA A 441 11.47 27.23 9.19
C ALA A 441 12.21 28.58 8.99
N PRO A 442 12.35 29.46 10.01
CA PRO A 442 13.18 30.65 9.89
C PRO A 442 14.67 30.36 9.65
N ALA A 443 15.21 29.32 10.28
CA ALA A 443 16.60 28.90 10.07
C ALA A 443 16.81 28.37 8.64
N LEU A 444 15.88 27.58 8.11
CA LEU A 444 15.91 27.13 6.70
C LEU A 444 15.88 28.30 5.73
N ALA A 445 15.04 29.30 5.99
CA ALA A 445 14.94 30.50 5.14
C ALA A 445 16.28 31.26 5.07
N THR A 446 17.03 31.31 6.18
CA THR A 446 18.39 31.90 6.22
C THR A 446 19.38 31.14 5.33
N GLU A 447 19.18 29.84 5.15
CA GLU A 447 19.97 28.95 4.28
C GLU A 447 19.46 28.90 2.82
N GLY A 448 18.50 29.76 2.47
CA GLY A 448 17.90 29.84 1.12
C GLY A 448 16.89 28.74 0.82
N ILE A 449 16.41 28.02 1.84
CA ILE A 449 15.37 26.99 1.74
C ILE A 449 14.11 27.55 2.40
N THR A 450 13.16 28.04 1.62
CA THR A 450 11.98 28.72 2.19
C THR A 450 10.74 27.85 2.02
N LEU A 451 9.99 27.60 3.09
CA LEU A 451 8.67 27.00 3.00
C LEU A 451 7.64 28.13 2.94
N VAL A 452 6.92 28.23 1.82
CA VAL A 452 6.12 29.42 1.47
C VAL A 452 4.66 29.01 1.27
N ARG A 453 3.73 29.77 1.86
CA ARG A 453 2.28 29.58 1.66
C ARG A 453 1.84 30.29 0.38
N TRP A 454 0.70 29.91 -0.19
CA TRP A 454 0.24 30.52 -1.46
C TRP A 454 0.18 32.05 -1.43
N ALA A 455 -0.28 32.63 -0.32
CA ALA A 455 -0.45 34.08 -0.16
C ALA A 455 0.87 34.87 -0.19
N ASP A 456 1.99 34.21 0.09
CA ASP A 456 3.31 34.84 0.17
C ASP A 456 4.09 34.74 -1.15
N LEU A 457 3.51 34.10 -2.18
CA LEU A 457 4.09 33.99 -3.51
C LEU A 457 3.86 35.24 -4.34
N GLY A 458 4.85 35.63 -5.15
CA GLY A 458 4.70 36.69 -6.13
C GLY A 458 3.76 36.30 -7.29
N GLU A 459 3.13 37.29 -7.93
CA GLU A 459 2.15 37.06 -9.00
C GLU A 459 2.68 36.16 -10.13
N SER A 460 3.95 36.34 -10.52
CA SER A 460 4.55 35.54 -11.59
C SER A 460 4.75 34.07 -11.22
N GLU A 461 4.95 33.78 -9.94
CA GLU A 461 5.10 32.42 -9.40
C GLU A 461 3.73 31.75 -9.32
N GLN A 462 2.73 32.49 -8.83
CA GLN A 462 1.32 32.07 -8.81
C GLN A 462 0.84 31.69 -10.21
N ASP A 463 1.08 32.53 -11.23
CA ASP A 463 0.71 32.26 -12.62
C ASP A 463 1.32 30.97 -13.18
N ARG A 464 2.58 30.68 -12.82
CA ARG A 464 3.28 29.48 -13.26
C ARG A 464 2.77 28.24 -12.52
N LEU A 465 2.50 28.35 -11.22
CA LEU A 465 1.87 27.30 -10.44
C LEU A 465 0.45 27.00 -10.91
N THR A 466 -0.34 28.01 -11.30
CA THR A 466 -1.66 27.81 -11.92
C THR A 466 -1.56 26.99 -13.20
N LYS A 467 -0.57 27.28 -14.05
CA LYS A 467 -0.32 26.49 -15.27
C LYS A 467 0.11 25.06 -14.94
N TYR A 468 0.93 24.87 -13.91
CA TYR A 468 1.35 23.56 -13.43
C TYR A 468 0.17 22.77 -12.87
N PHE A 469 -0.66 23.39 -12.03
CA PHE A 469 -1.87 22.82 -11.45
C PHE A 469 -2.77 22.25 -12.54
N ARG A 470 -3.14 23.06 -13.54
CA ARG A 470 -4.04 22.64 -14.63
C ARG A 470 -3.52 21.44 -15.43
N ARG A 471 -2.21 21.32 -15.59
CA ARG A 471 -1.57 20.29 -16.44
C ARG A 471 -1.28 19.01 -15.68
N GLN A 472 -0.84 19.11 -14.43
CA GLN A 472 -0.25 17.99 -13.68
C GLN A 472 -1.08 17.58 -12.46
N ILE A 473 -1.75 18.53 -11.79
CA ILE A 473 -2.47 18.27 -10.53
C ILE A 473 -3.95 18.04 -10.78
N PHE A 474 -4.62 18.94 -11.49
CA PHE A 474 -6.06 18.89 -11.75
C PHE A 474 -6.56 17.55 -12.33
N PRO A 475 -5.88 16.89 -13.30
CA PRO A 475 -6.35 15.64 -13.89
C PRO A 475 -6.46 14.45 -12.93
N VAL A 476 -5.82 14.52 -11.75
CA VAL A 476 -5.82 13.46 -10.75
C VAL A 476 -6.65 13.79 -9.51
N LEU A 477 -7.31 14.95 -9.49
CA LEU A 477 -8.21 15.36 -8.41
C LEU A 477 -9.65 14.94 -8.70
N THR A 478 -10.28 14.33 -7.70
CA THR A 478 -11.71 13.99 -7.73
C THR A 478 -12.39 14.56 -6.48
N PRO A 479 -13.26 15.58 -6.61
CA PRO A 479 -14.03 16.07 -5.48
C PRO A 479 -15.15 15.08 -5.14
N LEU A 480 -15.41 14.89 -3.84
CA LEU A 480 -16.53 14.09 -3.34
C LEU A 480 -17.51 15.00 -2.61
N ALA A 481 -18.65 15.27 -3.22
CA ALA A 481 -19.73 16.02 -2.59
C ALA A 481 -20.45 15.16 -1.54
N VAL A 482 -20.95 15.81 -0.49
CA VAL A 482 -21.75 15.21 0.57
C VAL A 482 -23.12 15.87 0.58
N ASP A 483 -24.16 15.05 0.41
CA ASP A 483 -25.55 15.46 0.40
C ASP A 483 -26.47 14.28 0.86
N PRO A 484 -27.80 14.45 0.99
CA PRO A 484 -28.67 13.35 1.43
C PRO A 484 -28.66 12.10 0.53
N ALA A 485 -28.32 12.24 -0.75
CA ALA A 485 -28.15 11.12 -1.68
C ALA A 485 -26.72 10.55 -1.65
N HIS A 486 -25.73 11.34 -1.23
CA HIS A 486 -24.31 10.99 -1.11
C HIS A 486 -23.82 11.16 0.34
N PRO A 487 -23.92 10.12 1.19
CA PRO A 487 -23.53 10.22 2.60
C PRO A 487 -22.03 10.51 2.76
N PHE A 488 -21.65 10.99 3.95
CA PHE A 488 -20.27 11.36 4.24
C PHE A 488 -19.29 10.22 3.90
N PRO A 489 -18.27 10.47 3.05
CA PRO A 489 -17.44 9.43 2.52
C PRO A 489 -16.51 8.84 3.58
N TYR A 490 -16.09 7.60 3.36
CA TYR A 490 -14.98 7.04 4.12
C TYR A 490 -13.70 7.86 3.88
N ILE A 491 -13.00 8.21 4.96
CA ILE A 491 -11.72 8.93 4.93
C ILE A 491 -10.61 7.96 5.31
N SER A 492 -9.71 7.65 4.37
CA SER A 492 -8.53 6.80 4.62
C SER A 492 -7.66 7.35 5.75
N GLY A 493 -7.07 6.45 6.53
CA GLY A 493 -6.02 6.74 7.49
C GLY A 493 -4.84 7.45 6.83
N LEU A 494 -4.22 8.36 7.60
CA LEU A 494 -3.10 9.23 7.22
C LEU A 494 -3.34 10.11 5.99
N SER A 495 -4.54 10.11 5.41
CA SER A 495 -4.84 10.94 4.25
C SER A 495 -5.00 12.40 4.64
N LEU A 496 -4.33 13.28 3.89
CA LEU A 496 -4.53 14.72 3.94
C LEU A 496 -5.70 15.11 3.02
N ASN A 497 -6.58 15.99 3.51
CA ASN A 497 -7.83 16.33 2.85
C ASN A 497 -8.14 17.82 2.99
N LEU A 498 -8.90 18.34 2.04
CA LEU A 498 -9.57 19.64 2.14
C LEU A 498 -11.07 19.42 2.36
N ALA A 499 -11.59 20.01 3.42
CA ALA A 499 -13.01 20.18 3.69
C ALA A 499 -13.44 21.49 3.02
N VAL A 500 -14.36 21.43 2.06
CA VAL A 500 -14.76 22.58 1.23
C VAL A 500 -16.25 22.82 1.37
N SER A 501 -16.64 24.03 1.77
CA SER A 501 -18.02 24.49 1.70
C SER A 501 -18.23 25.28 0.41
N VAL A 502 -19.18 24.85 -0.41
CA VAL A 502 -19.54 25.50 -1.66
C VAL A 502 -21.03 25.90 -1.65
N VAL A 503 -21.36 27.03 -2.26
CA VAL A 503 -22.74 27.50 -2.39
C VAL A 503 -23.12 27.53 -3.86
N ASN A 504 -24.31 27.06 -4.17
CA ASN A 504 -24.90 27.23 -5.50
C ASN A 504 -25.50 28.65 -5.60
N PRO A 505 -24.96 29.56 -6.42
CA PRO A 505 -25.43 30.96 -6.47
C PRO A 505 -26.88 31.10 -6.94
N ALA A 506 -27.39 30.15 -7.74
CA ALA A 506 -28.76 30.20 -8.26
C ALA A 506 -29.81 29.76 -7.24
N SER A 507 -29.47 28.82 -6.35
CA SER A 507 -30.41 28.28 -5.34
C SER A 507 -30.12 28.73 -3.91
N GLY A 508 -28.96 29.32 -3.65
CA GLY A 508 -28.48 29.65 -2.31
C GLY A 508 -28.18 28.44 -1.42
N LYS A 509 -28.25 27.21 -1.96
CA LYS A 509 -28.00 25.98 -1.20
C LYS A 509 -26.51 25.79 -0.98
N GLU A 510 -26.14 25.52 0.26
CA GLU A 510 -24.80 25.15 0.66
C GLU A 510 -24.60 23.63 0.54
N HIS A 511 -23.42 23.24 0.07
CA HIS A 511 -22.98 21.86 -0.04
C HIS A 511 -21.59 21.71 0.58
N PHE A 512 -21.36 20.58 1.22
CA PHE A 512 -20.03 20.17 1.67
C PHE A 512 -19.39 19.28 0.61
N ALA A 513 -18.09 19.46 0.37
CA ALA A 513 -17.31 18.59 -0.46
C ALA A 513 -15.96 18.29 0.19
N ARG A 514 -15.46 17.09 -0.06
CA ARG A 514 -14.12 16.65 0.33
C ARG A 514 -13.26 16.54 -0.91
N VAL A 515 -12.05 17.11 -0.85
CA VAL A 515 -11.02 16.91 -1.86
C VAL A 515 -9.83 16.21 -1.21
N LYS A 516 -9.49 15.01 -1.68
CA LYS A 516 -8.30 14.29 -1.19
C LYS A 516 -7.06 14.92 -1.79
N VAL A 517 -6.03 15.16 -0.97
CA VAL A 517 -4.69 15.47 -1.49
C VAL A 517 -4.06 14.13 -1.92
N PRO A 518 -3.76 13.93 -3.22
CA PRO A 518 -3.25 12.64 -3.69
C PRO A 518 -1.83 12.37 -3.18
N PRO A 519 -1.55 11.21 -2.54
CA PRO A 519 -0.23 10.89 -2.02
C PRO A 519 0.82 10.65 -3.12
N LEU A 520 0.36 10.36 -4.35
CA LEU A 520 1.19 10.25 -5.56
C LEU A 520 1.97 11.52 -5.90
N LEU A 521 1.41 12.68 -5.52
CA LEU A 521 2.00 13.96 -5.83
C LEU A 521 2.99 14.34 -4.73
N PRO A 522 4.10 14.99 -5.06
CA PRO A 522 5.04 15.43 -4.04
C PRO A 522 4.34 16.37 -3.07
N ARG A 523 4.58 16.16 -1.77
CA ARG A 523 3.95 16.92 -0.69
C ARG A 523 4.22 18.43 -0.79
N TYR A 524 5.39 18.79 -1.33
CA TYR A 524 5.81 20.14 -1.64
C TYR A 524 6.21 20.26 -3.11
N LEU A 525 5.89 21.38 -3.74
CA LEU A 525 6.43 21.76 -5.04
C LEU A 525 7.57 22.75 -4.85
N ALA A 526 8.67 22.54 -5.57
CA ALA A 526 9.79 23.47 -5.54
C ALA A 526 9.60 24.56 -6.60
N VAL A 527 9.84 25.81 -6.23
CA VAL A 527 9.73 27.01 -7.07
C VAL A 527 11.07 27.71 -7.02
N ASP A 528 11.79 27.70 -8.15
CA ASP A 528 13.09 28.36 -8.26
C ASP A 528 12.97 29.88 -8.27
N ALA A 529 14.10 30.59 -8.20
CA ALA A 529 14.13 32.06 -8.23
C ALA A 529 13.53 32.70 -9.51
N SER A 530 13.28 31.93 -10.57
CA SER A 530 12.58 32.38 -11.79
C SER A 530 11.05 32.16 -11.73
N GLY A 531 10.57 31.63 -10.60
CA GLY A 531 9.18 31.25 -10.34
C GLY A 531 8.77 29.94 -10.99
N LYS A 532 9.71 29.13 -11.50
CA LYS A 532 9.39 27.89 -12.23
C LYS A 532 9.12 26.75 -11.25
N PRO A 533 7.92 26.15 -11.27
CA PRO A 533 7.62 25.01 -10.42
C PRO A 533 8.23 23.71 -10.97
N SER A 534 8.65 22.83 -10.07
CA SER A 534 9.19 21.51 -10.36
C SER A 534 8.90 20.51 -9.24
N VAL A 535 9.00 19.22 -9.57
CA VAL A 535 9.02 18.16 -8.56
C VAL A 535 10.40 18.21 -7.89
N PRO A 536 10.46 18.31 -6.55
CA PRO A 536 11.72 18.36 -5.83
C PRO A 536 12.47 17.03 -5.87
N ASP A 537 13.78 17.13 -5.89
CA ASP A 537 14.79 16.07 -5.76
C ASP A 537 15.88 16.53 -4.76
N GLN A 538 16.84 15.64 -4.46
CA GLN A 538 17.91 15.96 -3.50
C GLN A 538 18.75 17.18 -3.92
N GLN A 539 18.93 17.39 -5.23
CA GLN A 539 19.75 18.50 -5.76
C GLN A 539 18.97 19.80 -5.92
N THR A 540 17.68 19.81 -5.61
CA THR A 540 16.78 20.93 -5.89
C THR A 540 17.24 22.19 -5.17
N ALA A 541 17.68 22.06 -3.92
CA ALA A 541 18.19 23.16 -3.11
C ALA A 541 19.72 23.24 -3.05
N ALA A 542 20.45 22.61 -3.99
CA ALA A 542 21.91 22.68 -4.02
C ALA A 542 22.39 24.14 -4.05
N ARG A 543 23.44 24.47 -3.30
CA ARG A 543 23.94 25.85 -3.14
C ARG A 543 24.12 26.61 -4.46
N GLU A 544 24.59 25.93 -5.50
CA GLU A 544 24.84 26.51 -6.82
C GLU A 544 23.58 26.98 -7.55
N ARG A 545 22.40 26.45 -7.20
CA ARG A 545 21.11 26.79 -7.83
C ARG A 545 20.46 28.04 -7.22
N GLY A 546 20.99 28.53 -6.10
CA GLY A 546 20.44 29.69 -5.39
C GLY A 546 19.20 29.36 -4.54
N PRO A 547 18.51 30.38 -4.00
CA PRO A 547 17.35 30.20 -3.13
C PRO A 547 16.20 29.48 -3.83
N ILE A 548 15.48 28.66 -3.07
CA ILE A 548 14.35 27.89 -3.56
C ILE A 548 13.19 27.91 -2.56
N SER A 549 11.99 28.05 -3.07
CA SER A 549 10.75 28.05 -2.30
C SER A 549 10.03 26.71 -2.43
N PHE A 550 9.52 26.18 -1.34
CA PHE A 550 8.73 24.95 -1.28
C PHE A 550 7.30 25.28 -0.90
N VAL A 551 6.36 24.99 -1.81
CA VAL A 551 4.95 25.31 -1.66
C VAL A 551 4.16 24.04 -1.35
N PRO A 552 3.41 23.97 -0.24
CA PRO A 552 2.55 22.84 0.09
C PRO A 552 1.53 22.59 -1.03
N ILE A 553 1.37 21.34 -1.44
CA ILE A 553 0.50 21.02 -2.57
C ILE A 553 -0.99 21.30 -2.28
N GLU A 554 -1.44 21.12 -1.04
CA GLU A 554 -2.79 21.43 -0.59
C GLU A 554 -3.12 22.92 -0.74
N ASP A 555 -2.14 23.82 -0.62
CA ASP A 555 -2.35 25.26 -0.86
C ASP A 555 -2.59 25.54 -2.34
N VAL A 556 -1.81 24.88 -3.21
CA VAL A 556 -1.99 24.97 -4.66
C VAL A 556 -3.35 24.42 -5.06
N ILE A 557 -3.80 23.32 -4.46
CA ILE A 557 -5.13 22.76 -4.70
C ILE A 557 -6.22 23.72 -4.18
N ALA A 558 -6.06 24.21 -2.96
CA ALA A 558 -7.03 25.06 -2.29
C ALA A 558 -7.30 26.36 -3.04
N GLN A 559 -6.26 27.01 -3.57
CA GLN A 559 -6.45 28.22 -4.37
C GLN A 559 -7.23 27.95 -5.67
N HIS A 560 -7.16 26.74 -6.20
CA HIS A 560 -7.73 26.37 -7.50
C HIS A 560 -9.01 25.54 -7.41
N LEU A 561 -9.67 25.51 -6.25
CA LEU A 561 -10.91 24.75 -6.04
C LEU A 561 -12.02 25.13 -7.04
N TYR A 562 -12.02 26.35 -7.57
CA TYR A 562 -12.97 26.80 -8.59
C TYR A 562 -12.92 25.96 -9.89
N TYR A 563 -11.81 25.27 -10.20
CA TYR A 563 -11.76 24.32 -11.31
C TYR A 563 -12.54 23.02 -11.01
N LEU A 564 -12.64 22.63 -9.74
CA LEU A 564 -13.32 21.41 -9.30
C LEU A 564 -14.83 21.61 -9.10
N PHE A 565 -15.26 22.85 -8.86
CA PHE A 565 -16.67 23.18 -8.58
C PHE A 565 -17.21 24.22 -9.57
N PRO A 566 -17.30 23.90 -10.88
CA PRO A 566 -17.78 24.84 -11.88
C PRO A 566 -19.23 25.25 -11.59
N GLY A 567 -19.51 26.56 -11.62
CA GLY A 567 -20.83 27.11 -11.35
C GLY A 567 -21.21 27.20 -9.86
N MET A 568 -20.31 26.84 -8.95
CA MET A 568 -20.46 26.98 -7.51
C MET A 568 -19.48 28.03 -6.98
N GLU A 569 -19.83 28.68 -5.87
CA GLU A 569 -18.97 29.62 -5.16
C GLU A 569 -18.34 28.93 -3.95
N VAL A 570 -17.01 28.90 -3.88
CA VAL A 570 -16.28 28.35 -2.73
C VAL A 570 -16.31 29.38 -1.60
N GLN A 571 -16.97 29.04 -0.49
CA GLN A 571 -17.12 29.93 0.67
C GLN A 571 -15.94 29.82 1.64
N GLU A 572 -15.57 28.59 1.97
CA GLU A 572 -14.43 28.30 2.84
C GLU A 572 -13.85 26.93 2.51
N PHE A 573 -12.57 26.76 2.81
CA PHE A 573 -11.90 25.46 2.79
C PHE A 573 -10.96 25.33 3.99
N HIS A 574 -10.79 24.12 4.50
CA HIS A 574 -9.92 23.82 5.64
C HIS A 574 -9.20 22.49 5.44
N THR A 575 -7.91 22.45 5.76
CA THR A 575 -7.12 21.22 5.71
C THR A 575 -7.40 20.36 6.95
N PHE A 576 -7.60 19.06 6.74
CA PHE A 576 -7.75 18.10 7.83
C PHE A 576 -7.10 16.75 7.49
N ARG A 577 -6.70 16.01 8.52
CA ARG A 577 -6.08 14.68 8.41
C ARG A 577 -6.67 13.73 9.43
N VAL A 578 -6.88 12.48 9.03
CA VAL A 578 -7.48 11.46 9.91
C VAL A 578 -6.50 10.32 10.10
N THR A 579 -6.25 9.95 11.35
CA THR A 579 -5.49 8.73 11.69
C THR A 579 -6.48 7.61 12.04
N ARG A 580 -6.29 6.42 11.47
CA ARG A 580 -7.14 5.24 11.69
C ARG A 580 -6.28 4.00 11.83
N ASN A 581 -6.77 3.00 12.56
CA ASN A 581 -6.17 1.68 12.50
C ASN A 581 -6.60 0.97 11.19
N GLU A 582 -5.69 0.84 10.24
CA GLU A 582 -5.93 0.17 8.95
C GLU A 582 -5.41 -1.28 8.92
N ASP A 583 -4.56 -1.68 9.90
CA ASP A 583 -3.96 -3.01 9.98
C ASP A 583 -4.26 -3.69 11.32
N VAL A 584 -4.75 -4.93 11.29
CA VAL A 584 -4.85 -5.76 12.49
C VAL A 584 -3.46 -6.34 12.77
N GLU A 585 -2.61 -5.59 13.48
CA GLU A 585 -1.44 -6.18 14.11
C GLU A 585 -1.87 -6.94 15.37
N VAL A 586 -1.41 -8.19 15.48
CA VAL A 586 -1.61 -9.02 16.66
C VAL A 586 -0.50 -8.66 17.65
N GLU A 587 -0.86 -8.08 18.79
CA GLU A 587 0.10 -7.77 19.87
C GLU A 587 0.63 -9.09 20.47
N GLU A 588 1.94 -9.16 20.76
CA GLU A 588 2.60 -10.36 21.30
C GLU A 588 2.06 -10.81 22.69
N ASP A 589 1.32 -9.94 23.38
CA ASP A 589 0.78 -10.19 24.73
C ASP A 589 -0.60 -10.90 24.75
N ASP A 590 -1.22 -11.19 23.59
CA ASP A 590 -2.55 -11.83 23.50
C ASP A 590 -2.55 -13.37 23.78
N ALA A 591 -1.46 -13.91 24.33
CA ALA A 591 -1.17 -15.35 24.41
C ALA A 591 -2.24 -16.20 25.12
N GLU A 592 -3.07 -15.63 26.00
CA GLU A 592 -4.00 -16.43 26.82
C GLU A 592 -5.46 -16.49 26.32
N ASN A 593 -5.86 -15.73 25.28
CA ASN A 593 -7.23 -15.86 24.73
C ASN A 593 -7.40 -15.45 23.25
N LEU A 594 -6.33 -15.60 22.45
CA LEU A 594 -6.27 -15.36 21.00
C LEU A 594 -7.48 -15.89 20.20
N LEU A 595 -7.93 -17.11 20.50
CA LEU A 595 -8.89 -17.82 19.64
C LEU A 595 -10.31 -17.24 19.72
N LYS A 596 -10.76 -16.88 20.94
CA LYS A 596 -12.09 -16.27 21.17
C LYS A 596 -12.14 -14.79 20.76
N ALA A 597 -11.02 -14.09 20.88
CA ALA A 597 -10.89 -12.71 20.38
C ALA A 597 -10.94 -12.69 18.85
N MET A 598 -10.20 -13.58 18.17
CA MET A 598 -10.20 -13.70 16.71
C MET A 598 -11.57 -14.04 16.11
N GLU A 599 -12.31 -15.01 16.67
CA GLU A 599 -13.63 -15.40 16.15
C GLU A 599 -14.67 -14.27 16.22
N LYS A 600 -14.59 -13.42 17.25
CA LYS A 600 -15.48 -12.27 17.43
C LYS A 600 -15.09 -11.09 16.55
N GLU A 601 -13.80 -10.96 16.24
CA GLU A 601 -13.22 -9.89 15.41
C GLU A 601 -13.44 -10.13 13.90
N LEU A 602 -13.33 -11.38 13.43
CA LEU A 602 -13.60 -11.77 12.03
C LEU A 602 -15.03 -11.41 11.58
N LEU A 603 -15.96 -11.24 12.53
CA LEU A 603 -17.36 -10.89 12.30
C LEU A 603 -17.66 -9.38 12.34
N ARG A 604 -16.73 -8.51 12.76
CA ARG A 604 -17.00 -7.07 12.95
C ARG A 604 -16.02 -6.15 12.22
N ARG A 605 -16.42 -5.80 10.99
CA ARG A 605 -15.97 -4.66 10.16
C ARG A 605 -14.46 -4.55 9.86
N ARG A 606 -14.18 -4.58 8.56
CA ARG A 606 -12.88 -4.45 7.89
C ARG A 606 -12.13 -3.11 8.06
N PHE A 607 -12.59 -2.19 8.92
CA PHE A 607 -11.97 -0.86 9.12
C PHE A 607 -12.05 -0.43 10.58
N GLY A 608 -10.91 -0.04 11.17
CA GLY A 608 -10.87 0.52 12.51
C GLY A 608 -11.54 1.91 12.58
N PRO A 609 -12.15 2.26 13.73
CA PRO A 609 -12.64 3.63 13.95
C PRO A 609 -11.47 4.63 13.88
N PRO A 610 -11.73 5.89 13.51
CA PRO A 610 -10.72 6.92 13.58
C PRO A 610 -10.32 7.16 15.03
N VAL A 611 -9.02 7.37 15.24
CA VAL A 611 -8.41 7.48 16.57
C VAL A 611 -7.86 8.87 16.86
N ARG A 612 -7.60 9.65 15.79
CA ARG A 612 -7.14 11.04 15.87
C ARG A 612 -7.61 11.82 14.64
N LEU A 613 -8.07 13.05 14.84
CA LEU A 613 -8.45 14.00 13.80
C LEU A 613 -7.60 15.26 13.99
N GLU A 614 -6.84 15.62 12.97
CA GLU A 614 -6.07 16.85 12.93
C GLU A 614 -6.80 17.87 12.05
N LEU A 615 -6.98 19.09 12.55
CA LEU A 615 -7.62 20.21 11.88
C LEU A 615 -6.62 21.37 11.79
N ALA A 616 -6.56 22.03 10.63
CA ALA A 616 -5.78 23.24 10.50
C ALA A 616 -6.38 24.35 11.40
N ALA A 617 -5.51 25.11 12.07
CA ALA A 617 -5.91 26.24 12.89
C ALA A 617 -6.72 27.23 12.05
N GLY A 618 -7.82 27.73 12.63
CA GLY A 618 -8.76 28.59 11.90
C GLY A 618 -9.88 27.82 11.17
N THR A 619 -9.95 26.50 11.36
CA THR A 619 -11.12 25.70 10.92
C THR A 619 -12.40 26.22 11.56
N SER A 620 -13.41 26.52 10.75
CA SER A 620 -14.66 27.08 11.28
C SER A 620 -15.38 26.10 12.21
N ALA A 621 -16.06 26.63 13.23
CA ALA A 621 -16.83 25.82 14.18
C ALA A 621 -17.86 24.90 13.48
N ARG A 622 -18.41 25.37 12.34
CA ARG A 622 -19.33 24.59 11.49
C ARG A 622 -18.64 23.36 10.91
N VAL A 623 -17.47 23.53 10.28
CA VAL A 623 -16.72 22.42 9.67
C VAL A 623 -16.17 21.48 10.75
N ARG A 624 -15.66 22.01 11.87
CA ARG A 624 -15.25 21.20 13.03
C ARG A 624 -16.40 20.32 13.53
N THR A 625 -17.57 20.92 13.80
CA THR A 625 -18.75 20.19 14.27
C THR A 625 -19.18 19.11 13.28
N LEU A 626 -19.17 19.42 11.98
CA LEU A 626 -19.50 18.46 10.92
C LEU A 626 -18.52 17.27 10.93
N LEU A 627 -17.21 17.54 10.86
CA LEU A 627 -16.19 16.50 10.82
C LEU A 627 -16.19 15.63 12.08
N THR A 628 -16.26 16.24 13.27
CA THR A 628 -16.34 15.51 14.54
C THR A 628 -17.57 14.61 14.60
N ARG A 629 -18.75 15.11 14.16
CA ARG A 629 -20.00 14.33 14.13
C ARG A 629 -19.92 13.16 13.15
N GLU A 630 -19.56 13.43 11.90
CA GLU A 630 -19.56 12.43 10.83
C GLU A 630 -18.50 11.35 11.05
N LEU A 631 -17.32 11.73 11.57
CA LEU A 631 -16.24 10.81 11.90
C LEU A 631 -16.42 10.14 13.28
N ARG A 632 -17.39 10.60 14.08
CA ARG A 632 -17.67 10.13 15.46
C ARG A 632 -16.45 10.26 16.37
N MET A 633 -15.80 11.41 16.30
CA MET A 633 -14.63 11.74 17.13
C MET A 633 -15.07 12.28 18.48
N PHE A 634 -14.32 11.98 19.52
CA PHE A 634 -14.41 12.69 20.80
C PHE A 634 -13.54 13.94 20.73
N ASP A 635 -13.88 14.99 21.49
CA ASP A 635 -13.12 16.24 21.46
C ASP A 635 -11.66 16.06 21.88
N ASP A 636 -11.39 15.15 22.82
CA ASP A 636 -10.04 14.75 23.26
C ASP A 636 -9.20 14.05 22.17
N ASP A 637 -9.82 13.71 21.03
CA ASP A 637 -9.16 13.12 19.87
C ASP A 637 -9.02 14.10 18.70
N VAL A 638 -9.41 15.37 18.88
CA VAL A 638 -9.40 16.43 17.87
C VAL A 638 -8.31 17.45 18.17
N TYR A 639 -7.29 17.49 17.31
CA TYR A 639 -6.09 18.31 17.44
C TYR A 639 -6.18 19.47 16.46
N GLU A 640 -6.17 20.70 16.96
CA GLU A 640 -6.13 21.91 16.12
C GLU A 640 -4.71 22.46 16.09
N LEU A 641 -4.11 22.51 14.90
CA LEU A 641 -2.68 22.76 14.72
C LEU A 641 -2.41 23.77 13.60
N PRO A 642 -1.35 24.59 13.68
CA PRO A 642 -0.92 25.43 12.57
C PRO A 642 -0.70 24.62 11.28
N ALA A 643 -1.11 25.18 10.14
CA ALA A 643 -0.82 24.59 8.84
C ALA A 643 0.65 24.89 8.43
N PRO A 644 1.30 24.05 7.61
CA PRO A 644 0.77 22.81 7.02
C PRO A 644 0.64 21.66 8.03
N LEU A 645 -0.45 20.90 7.94
CA LEU A 645 -0.57 19.61 8.62
C LEU A 645 0.33 18.56 7.95
N ASP A 646 0.43 17.37 8.55
CA ASP A 646 1.21 16.25 8.01
C ASP A 646 2.70 16.57 7.82
N ALA A 647 3.40 16.75 8.94
CA ALA A 647 4.83 17.05 8.93
C ALA A 647 5.73 15.89 8.48
N THR A 648 5.18 14.69 8.23
CA THR A 648 5.93 13.60 7.58
C THR A 648 6.44 14.01 6.19
N GLY A 649 5.76 14.99 5.58
CA GLY A 649 6.19 15.69 4.38
C GLY A 649 7.57 16.31 4.42
N LEU A 650 8.05 16.66 5.62
CA LEU A 650 9.36 17.29 5.81
C LEU A 650 10.54 16.37 5.46
N ASN A 651 10.32 15.06 5.31
CA ASN A 651 11.35 14.15 4.81
C ASN A 651 11.94 14.62 3.46
N LEU A 652 11.09 15.17 2.58
CA LEU A 652 11.53 15.74 1.30
C LEU A 652 12.55 16.87 1.47
N ILE A 653 12.37 17.70 2.51
CA ILE A 653 13.29 18.80 2.83
C ILE A 653 14.52 18.27 3.56
N ALA A 654 14.35 17.30 4.46
CA ALA A 654 15.44 16.66 5.18
C ALA A 654 16.40 15.87 4.27
N ASP A 655 15.95 15.46 3.08
CA ASP A 655 16.74 14.68 2.13
C ASP A 655 17.50 15.55 1.11
N LEU A 656 17.47 16.87 1.24
CA LEU A 656 18.20 17.79 0.37
C LEU A 656 19.73 17.63 0.51
N ASP A 657 20.44 17.63 -0.61
CA ASP A 657 21.90 17.50 -0.66
C ASP A 657 22.59 18.82 -0.26
N ARG A 658 22.67 19.05 1.05
CA ARG A 658 23.31 20.20 1.70
C ARG A 658 24.22 19.70 2.80
N ALA A 659 25.37 19.16 2.41
CA ALA A 659 26.31 18.48 3.33
C ALA A 659 26.65 19.30 4.60
N GLU A 660 26.72 20.63 4.51
CA GLU A 660 26.99 21.50 5.65
C GLU A 660 25.84 21.62 6.67
N LEU A 661 24.62 21.18 6.31
CA LEU A 661 23.43 21.18 7.16
C LEU A 661 23.12 19.79 7.74
N HIS A 662 23.97 18.81 7.44
CA HIS A 662 23.88 17.42 7.91
C HIS A 662 24.93 17.10 8.96
N PHE A 663 24.77 15.95 9.63
CA PHE A 663 25.90 15.37 10.35
C PHE A 663 27.05 15.06 9.39
N PRO A 664 28.31 15.11 9.86
CA PRO A 664 29.45 14.64 9.06
C PRO A 664 29.19 13.22 8.57
N ALA A 665 29.36 13.00 7.27
CA ALA A 665 29.14 11.70 6.66
C ALA A 665 30.03 10.64 7.33
N PHE A 666 29.40 9.59 7.86
CA PHE A 666 30.10 8.44 8.42
C PHE A 666 30.15 7.33 7.37
N ILE A 667 31.36 6.88 7.03
CA ILE A 667 31.58 5.78 6.09
C ILE A 667 31.88 4.52 6.91
N PRO A 668 30.99 3.51 6.94
CA PRO A 668 31.25 2.25 7.63
C PRO A 668 32.47 1.55 7.04
N THR A 669 33.26 0.91 7.90
CA THR A 669 34.46 0.17 7.47
C THR A 669 34.21 -1.34 7.55
N THR A 670 34.90 -2.12 6.71
CA THR A 670 34.86 -3.58 6.87
C THR A 670 35.60 -3.97 8.15
N HIS A 671 34.97 -4.82 8.97
CA HIS A 671 35.58 -5.28 10.20
C HIS A 671 36.94 -5.95 9.92
N ARG A 672 37.99 -5.55 10.65
CA ARG A 672 39.39 -5.97 10.41
C ARG A 672 39.64 -7.48 10.36
N HIS A 673 38.78 -8.26 11.03
CA HIS A 673 38.87 -9.73 11.05
C HIS A 673 38.16 -10.39 9.86
N LEU A 674 37.34 -9.64 9.13
CA LEU A 674 36.85 -10.04 7.82
C LEU A 674 37.87 -9.68 6.76
N ALA A 675 38.38 -8.45 6.75
CA ALA A 675 39.46 -8.04 5.85
C ALA A 675 40.46 -7.15 6.59
N GLU A 676 41.74 -7.54 6.59
CA GLU A 676 42.80 -6.72 7.22
C GLU A 676 43.08 -5.42 6.45
N VAL A 677 42.81 -5.42 5.14
CA VAL A 677 42.97 -4.27 4.25
C VAL A 677 41.80 -4.26 3.27
N GLU A 678 41.25 -3.09 2.98
CA GLU A 678 40.24 -2.95 1.94
C GLU A 678 40.85 -3.37 0.59
N SER A 679 40.26 -4.39 -0.03
CA SER A 679 40.74 -4.95 -1.29
C SER A 679 39.56 -5.20 -2.22
N ALA A 680 39.78 -5.05 -3.53
CA ALA A 680 38.79 -5.38 -4.55
C ALA A 680 38.54 -6.90 -4.69
N ASN A 681 39.32 -7.74 -3.99
CA ASN A 681 39.16 -9.18 -4.01
C ASN A 681 38.11 -9.60 -2.95
N PRO A 682 37.18 -10.51 -3.30
CA PRO A 682 36.21 -11.02 -2.33
C PRO A 682 36.92 -11.75 -1.20
N THR A 683 36.66 -11.34 0.03
CA THR A 683 37.24 -11.97 1.22
C THR A 683 36.49 -13.25 1.57
N ASP A 684 37.19 -14.33 1.94
CA ASP A 684 36.57 -15.58 2.38
C ASP A 684 36.04 -15.44 3.82
N ILE A 685 34.80 -14.95 3.93
CA ILE A 685 34.09 -14.75 5.19
C ILE A 685 33.98 -16.06 5.98
N PHE A 686 33.81 -17.22 5.31
CA PHE A 686 33.70 -18.49 6.01
C PHE A 686 35.02 -18.94 6.60
N ALA A 687 36.15 -18.64 5.96
CA ALA A 687 37.47 -18.87 6.55
C ALA A 687 37.68 -18.01 7.79
N ALA A 688 37.29 -16.73 7.74
CA ALA A 688 37.38 -15.81 8.87
C ALA A 688 36.55 -16.29 10.07
N ILE A 689 35.29 -16.71 9.84
CA ILE A 689 34.39 -17.23 10.89
C ILE A 689 34.88 -18.59 11.43
N ARG A 690 35.44 -19.47 10.58
CA ARG A 690 36.05 -20.72 11.06
C ARG A 690 37.24 -20.48 11.98
N ALA A 691 37.99 -19.40 11.77
CA ALA A 691 39.14 -19.06 12.59
C ALA A 691 38.76 -18.45 13.94
N ARG A 692 37.63 -17.74 14.03
CA ARG A 692 37.11 -17.12 15.25
C ARG A 692 35.69 -16.60 15.09
N ASP A 693 35.01 -16.41 16.21
CA ASP A 693 33.80 -15.58 16.26
C ASP A 693 34.13 -14.12 15.92
N ILE A 694 33.25 -13.48 15.15
CA ILE A 694 33.36 -12.08 14.72
C ILE A 694 32.05 -11.37 15.10
N LEU A 695 32.16 -10.37 15.97
CA LEU A 695 31.05 -9.50 16.33
C LEU A 695 31.06 -8.27 15.43
N LEU A 696 29.97 -8.02 14.71
CA LEU A 696 29.78 -6.82 13.90
C LEU A 696 28.94 -5.81 14.69
N HIS A 697 29.41 -4.57 14.76
CA HIS A 697 28.73 -3.47 15.42
C HIS A 697 28.20 -2.48 14.38
N HIS A 698 26.95 -2.66 13.97
CA HIS A 698 26.28 -1.73 13.06
C HIS A 698 25.79 -0.47 13.80
N PRO A 699 25.85 0.72 13.18
CA PRO A 699 26.23 0.99 11.78
C PRO A 699 27.73 1.24 11.54
N TYR A 700 28.61 1.01 12.53
CA TYR A 700 30.05 1.31 12.41
C TYR A 700 30.80 0.35 11.47
N ASP A 701 30.45 -0.93 11.55
CA ASP A 701 30.90 -1.94 10.60
C ASP A 701 29.96 -2.00 9.38
N SER A 702 30.56 -2.14 8.19
CA SER A 702 29.85 -2.36 6.92
C SER A 702 28.90 -3.55 7.02
N PHE A 703 27.68 -3.37 6.49
CA PHE A 703 26.70 -4.45 6.33
C PHE A 703 26.93 -5.30 5.06
N SER A 704 27.67 -4.76 4.09
CA SER A 704 28.15 -5.50 2.91
C SER A 704 29.43 -6.23 3.27
#